data_AF-A0A448ZZ38-F1
#
_entry.id   AF-A0A448ZZ38-F1
#
_cell.length_a   1.000
_cell.length_b   1.000
_cell.length_c   1.000
_cell.angle_alpha   90.00
_cell.angle_beta   90.00
_cell.angle_gamma   90.00
#
_symmetry.space_group_name_H-M   'P 1'
#
loop_
_entity.id
_entity.type
_entity.pdbx_description
1 polymer ?
#
loop_
_entity_poly.entity_id
_entity_poly.type
_entity_poly.pdbx_seq_one_letter_code
_entity_poly.pdbx_strand_id
1 'polypeptide(L)'
;MNKKLLLGTLTSLPILPVVLLSTSAINNKKIENNNTNKNSMIKNQTVRQNSKLKYVITIDNQEMTFDSKEEIYKYLVNRVQVNGYLGKKEYKNYDGQIDMDPNKLNLVDFSKMKKAYKDIHGNYSDDLDSVIRSYLPEFAIVKRYYDHRNQPFKDPEAAKNSIIQNSADDIVDNLFYKLNYHYNGQTIEKHYNPYNKYDIEELMQDIYDRKVLGTETKTFQALKLNDEDGNERLLSYKGQIENFFTTLFNNAIKDFTNQAAKKRYKVTLKLPRMDNMNYPNYGKAYFKNFASDSSNEWQYNGTQTEIYKYVDEEWIEKYFEELEVLKKNDKANEFVSKNFNRYYSKRLTKEIKNPNYKPNGNGRQKEYFTRAYYNHYADLKGDFLDFKYLNLAAENYHDEYQIITILNHDRWTYNNFGLEMNVEFDKKDFENKMNSLKNEFIEDNTFFNKFKNLLINVIRNLNNKKEENYFNNLENDNNLWKMLWNIFEEKLNAFLKKIRENNDNNYAALKFNDSKTYYQDAKNVLWNSWKNLKLWKIFSKLKINFENEIENIFYHNKTQPLFYKNKNYSFTNLTNKNKKSNEYFDFIKQDDISEIKNNREFIESQKQFALNRKINFIDNYSNYFYLENLETFKYKNFIQYKESSNGSYQLNNSYSSLKTFKDDTEVNAYLKRIKEDGILPETRYTIVGLESTLDSNGIKMLLDELGFNDPSTITNNYRIILQKLILPSTEKIFYLDNDHKYLLDLKYFNLWNIKINNEKYHFESSQAITKFIINYVNLNAKPITRGVK
;
A
#
# COMPACT_ATOMS: atom_id res chain seq x y z
N MET A 1 -12.49 20.08 23.25
CA MET A 1 -11.81 20.14 21.94
C MET A 1 -12.84 19.97 20.85
N ASN A 2 -13.02 20.99 20.01
CA ASN A 2 -13.93 21.00 18.86
C ASN A 2 -13.47 19.97 17.82
N LYS A 3 -14.17 18.84 17.71
CA LYS A 3 -14.02 17.94 16.56
C LYS A 3 -14.87 18.49 15.41
N LYS A 4 -14.21 19.19 14.48
CA LYS A 4 -14.74 19.44 13.14
C LYS A 4 -14.93 18.09 12.45
N LEU A 5 -16.17 17.78 12.08
CA LEU A 5 -16.45 16.72 11.10
C LEU A 5 -16.04 17.23 9.71
N LEU A 6 -14.91 16.72 9.22
CA LEU A 6 -14.59 16.67 7.81
C LEU A 6 -15.36 15.48 7.21
N LEU A 7 -16.46 15.76 6.53
CA LEU A 7 -17.12 14.82 5.63
C LEU A 7 -16.93 15.33 4.21
N GLY A 8 -16.36 14.45 3.38
CA GLY A 8 -15.74 14.76 2.11
C GLY A 8 -16.64 15.46 1.09
N THR A 9 -16.00 16.33 0.34
CA THR A 9 -16.44 16.82 -0.96
C THR A 9 -16.64 15.66 -1.92
N LEU A 10 -17.88 15.33 -2.27
CA LEU A 10 -18.19 14.71 -3.56
C LEU A 10 -18.51 15.82 -4.55
N THR A 11 -17.46 16.29 -5.21
CA THR A 11 -17.53 17.02 -6.46
C THR A 11 -18.06 16.11 -7.57
N SER A 12 -19.11 16.51 -8.27
CA SER A 12 -19.04 16.74 -9.72
C SER A 12 -20.40 17.23 -10.24
N LEU A 13 -20.37 18.40 -10.87
CA LEU A 13 -21.24 18.68 -12.00
C LEU A 13 -20.99 17.62 -13.08
N PRO A 14 -22.04 17.08 -13.72
CA PRO A 14 -22.00 16.83 -15.14
C PRO A 14 -23.04 17.75 -15.79
N ILE A 15 -22.61 18.83 -16.46
CA ILE A 15 -22.22 18.84 -17.87
C ILE A 15 -23.42 18.47 -18.76
N LEU A 16 -23.95 19.50 -19.44
CA LEU A 16 -24.74 19.42 -20.66
C LEU A 16 -24.30 18.28 -21.58
N PRO A 17 -25.21 17.49 -22.16
CA PRO A 17 -24.98 16.88 -23.46
C PRO A 17 -25.40 17.88 -24.55
N VAL A 18 -24.42 18.63 -25.06
CA VAL A 18 -24.37 19.00 -26.47
C VAL A 18 -23.81 17.78 -27.22
N VAL A 19 -24.69 16.97 -27.79
CA VAL A 19 -24.41 15.86 -28.73
C VAL A 19 -25.65 15.83 -29.63
N LEU A 20 -25.65 16.47 -30.80
CA LEU A 20 -25.02 16.15 -32.09
C LEU A 20 -26.12 15.86 -33.12
N LEU A 21 -26.09 16.66 -34.18
CA LEU A 21 -26.81 16.52 -35.43
C LEU A 21 -26.73 15.09 -35.97
N SER A 22 -27.88 14.51 -36.32
CA SER A 22 -27.98 13.47 -37.36
C SER A 22 -28.96 13.91 -38.44
N THR A 23 -28.50 14.85 -39.26
CA THR A 23 -29.04 15.07 -40.61
C THR A 23 -28.26 14.20 -41.59
N SER A 24 -28.92 13.18 -42.14
CA SER A 24 -28.70 12.66 -43.50
C SER A 24 -29.84 11.68 -43.80
N ALA A 25 -30.96 12.15 -44.36
CA ALA A 25 -31.18 12.23 -45.80
C ALA A 25 -31.00 10.89 -46.52
N ILE A 26 -32.12 10.24 -46.87
CA ILE A 26 -32.21 9.42 -48.09
C ILE A 26 -33.27 10.06 -48.98
N ASN A 27 -32.77 10.75 -50.00
CA ASN A 27 -33.45 10.95 -51.26
C ASN A 27 -33.72 9.57 -51.88
N ASN A 28 -34.94 9.33 -52.33
CA ASN A 28 -35.14 8.84 -53.70
C ASN A 28 -36.56 9.17 -54.18
N LYS A 29 -36.59 10.21 -55.01
CA LYS A 29 -37.62 10.51 -56.00
C LYS A 29 -37.72 9.36 -57.00
N LYS A 30 -38.92 8.80 -57.16
CA LYS A 30 -39.63 8.69 -58.45
C LYS A 30 -40.96 7.98 -58.27
N ILE A 31 -42.05 8.74 -58.27
CA ILE A 31 -43.23 8.41 -59.06
C ILE A 31 -43.63 9.71 -59.76
N GLU A 32 -43.19 9.85 -61.00
CA GLU A 32 -43.93 10.62 -62.00
C GLU A 32 -45.20 9.81 -62.28
N ASN A 33 -46.36 10.35 -61.95
CA ASN A 33 -47.54 10.10 -62.76
C ASN A 33 -48.39 11.36 -62.82
N ASN A 34 -48.24 11.97 -63.99
CA ASN A 34 -49.14 12.86 -64.65
C ASN A 34 -50.61 12.49 -64.42
N ASN A 35 -51.40 13.53 -64.19
CA ASN A 35 -52.82 13.56 -64.56
C ASN A 35 -53.01 12.94 -65.95
N THR A 36 -54.04 12.11 -66.14
CA THR A 36 -55.14 12.43 -67.06
C THR A 36 -56.28 11.40 -67.03
N ASN A 37 -57.49 11.93 -66.85
CA ASN A 37 -58.71 11.71 -67.66
C ASN A 37 -59.33 10.30 -67.71
N LYS A 38 -60.62 10.11 -67.43
CA LYS A 38 -61.87 10.64 -68.07
C LYS A 38 -63.03 10.18 -67.16
N ASN A 39 -64.11 10.87 -66.80
CA ASN A 39 -65.09 11.79 -67.41
C ASN A 39 -65.83 12.50 -66.24
N SER A 40 -66.49 13.68 -66.28
CA SER A 40 -66.98 14.70 -67.23
C SER A 40 -67.24 15.99 -66.38
N MET A 41 -67.20 17.26 -66.80
CA MET A 41 -67.70 18.06 -67.93
C MET A 41 -66.84 19.37 -68.03
N ILE A 42 -66.38 19.84 -69.21
CA ILE A 42 -66.95 20.90 -70.10
C ILE A 42 -67.17 22.26 -69.35
N LYS A 43 -66.64 23.47 -69.69
CA LYS A 43 -66.41 24.17 -70.99
C LYS A 43 -65.52 25.45 -70.85
N ASN A 44 -64.71 25.70 -71.89
CA ASN A 44 -64.37 26.96 -72.62
C ASN A 44 -63.85 28.28 -71.98
N GLN A 45 -62.66 28.69 -72.49
CA GLN A 45 -62.24 30.00 -73.09
C GLN A 45 -62.19 31.26 -72.18
N THR A 46 -61.27 32.24 -72.24
CA THR A 46 -60.26 32.71 -73.24
C THR A 46 -59.37 33.83 -72.62
N VAL A 47 -58.07 33.87 -72.99
CA VAL A 47 -57.16 35.01 -73.25
C VAL A 47 -57.48 36.43 -72.69
N ARG A 48 -56.59 37.05 -71.86
CA ARG A 48 -55.68 38.21 -72.16
C ARG A 48 -55.01 38.87 -70.91
N GLN A 49 -53.70 39.13 -71.06
CA GLN A 49 -52.84 40.24 -70.56
C GLN A 49 -52.47 40.48 -69.07
N ASN A 50 -51.14 40.37 -68.83
CA ASN A 50 -50.23 41.24 -68.06
C ASN A 50 -50.57 41.72 -66.64
N SER A 51 -49.81 41.20 -65.66
CA SER A 51 -48.87 41.99 -64.84
C SER A 51 -48.10 41.04 -63.91
N LYS A 52 -46.76 41.18 -63.79
CA LYS A 52 -46.02 40.54 -62.69
C LYS A 52 -46.49 41.24 -61.42
N LEU A 53 -47.49 40.63 -60.77
CA LEU A 53 -48.12 41.12 -59.55
C LEU A 53 -47.06 41.19 -58.44
N LYS A 54 -46.67 42.41 -58.05
CA LYS A 54 -45.87 42.63 -56.85
C LYS A 54 -46.78 42.67 -55.63
N TYR A 55 -46.27 42.24 -54.49
CA TYR A 55 -47.01 42.21 -53.23
C TYR A 55 -46.39 43.17 -52.24
N VAL A 56 -47.24 43.89 -51.52
CA VAL A 56 -46.83 44.78 -50.44
C VAL A 56 -47.30 44.25 -49.10
N ILE A 57 -46.43 44.27 -48.10
CA ILE A 57 -46.73 43.86 -46.73
C ILE A 57 -45.98 44.76 -45.75
N THR A 58 -46.65 45.09 -44.63
CA THR A 58 -46.00 45.79 -43.53
C THR A 58 -45.31 44.80 -42.60
N ILE A 59 -43.98 44.91 -42.50
CA ILE A 59 -43.15 44.14 -41.57
C ILE A 59 -42.29 45.13 -40.79
N ASP A 60 -42.31 45.01 -39.46
CA ASP A 60 -41.72 45.96 -38.51
C ASP A 60 -42.13 47.41 -38.75
N ASN A 61 -43.43 47.60 -39.00
CA ASN A 61 -44.05 48.89 -39.26
C ASN A 61 -43.49 49.62 -40.51
N GLN A 62 -42.76 48.91 -41.38
CA GLN A 62 -42.31 49.41 -42.68
C GLN A 62 -43.00 48.65 -43.81
N GLU A 63 -43.47 49.40 -44.80
CA GLU A 63 -44.12 48.83 -45.98
C GLU A 63 -43.05 48.34 -46.97
N MET A 64 -42.98 47.03 -47.16
CA MET A 64 -41.99 46.38 -48.02
C MET A 64 -42.67 45.77 -49.25
N THR A 65 -42.07 45.96 -50.43
CA THR A 65 -42.59 45.42 -51.69
C THR A 65 -41.73 44.24 -52.16
N PHE A 66 -42.38 43.14 -52.54
CA PHE A 66 -41.75 41.90 -53.00
C PHE A 66 -42.33 41.47 -54.35
N ASP A 67 -41.58 40.71 -55.13
CA ASP A 67 -42.01 40.29 -56.47
C ASP A 67 -42.97 39.10 -56.43
N SER A 68 -43.05 38.39 -55.30
CA SER A 68 -44.06 37.37 -55.03
C SER A 68 -44.31 37.16 -53.52
N LYS A 69 -45.42 36.52 -53.16
CA LYS A 69 -45.66 36.07 -51.77
C LYS A 69 -44.60 35.07 -51.28
N GLU A 70 -43.98 34.31 -52.18
CA GLU A 70 -42.93 33.34 -51.83
C GLU A 70 -41.63 34.00 -51.37
N GLU A 71 -41.30 35.17 -51.92
CA GLU A 71 -40.18 35.96 -51.40
C GLU A 71 -40.46 36.50 -50.00
N ILE A 72 -41.70 36.91 -49.72
CA ILE A 72 -42.12 37.32 -48.37
C ILE A 72 -42.00 36.15 -47.38
N TYR A 73 -42.44 34.95 -47.76
CA TYR A 73 -42.27 33.75 -46.92
C TYR A 73 -40.79 33.50 -46.62
N LYS A 74 -39.91 33.52 -47.63
CA LYS A 74 -38.47 33.33 -47.45
C LYS A 74 -37.86 34.40 -46.53
N TYR A 75 -38.28 35.65 -46.69
CA TYR A 75 -37.83 36.76 -45.85
C TYR A 75 -38.20 36.55 -44.38
N LEU A 76 -39.45 36.16 -44.09
CA LEU A 76 -39.90 35.90 -42.72
C LEU A 76 -39.32 34.62 -42.12
N VAL A 77 -39.18 33.55 -42.89
CA VAL A 77 -38.58 32.28 -42.41
C VAL A 77 -37.13 32.48 -41.94
N ASN A 78 -36.35 33.35 -42.60
CA ASN A 78 -34.98 33.66 -42.18
C ASN A 78 -34.89 34.46 -40.86
N ARG A 79 -36.02 34.97 -40.34
CA ARG A 79 -36.09 35.71 -39.07
C ARG A 79 -36.56 34.83 -37.90
N VAL A 80 -36.77 33.55 -38.13
CA VAL A 80 -37.15 32.60 -37.09
C VAL A 80 -35.94 32.26 -36.23
N GLN A 81 -36.11 32.33 -34.91
CA GLN A 81 -35.11 31.95 -33.90
C GLN A 81 -35.61 30.77 -33.07
N VAL A 82 -34.70 30.06 -32.42
CA VAL A 82 -35.04 28.98 -31.48
C VAL A 82 -34.45 29.33 -30.12
N ASN A 83 -35.33 29.40 -29.11
CA ASN A 83 -34.95 29.78 -27.75
C ASN A 83 -35.36 28.66 -26.77
N GLY A 84 -34.60 28.50 -25.68
CA GLY A 84 -34.87 27.50 -24.63
C GLY A 84 -35.77 28.06 -23.53
N TYR A 85 -36.70 27.23 -23.05
CA TYR A 85 -37.69 27.58 -22.05
C TYR A 85 -37.83 26.51 -20.97
N LEU A 86 -38.32 26.95 -19.81
CA LEU A 86 -38.60 26.15 -18.62
C LEU A 86 -40.09 26.30 -18.25
N GLY A 87 -40.76 25.19 -17.93
CA GLY A 87 -42.15 25.18 -17.49
C GLY A 87 -42.98 24.11 -18.18
N LYS A 88 -44.27 24.33 -18.36
CA LYS A 88 -45.20 23.46 -19.08
C LYS A 88 -45.70 24.15 -20.35
N LYS A 89 -45.56 23.47 -21.50
CA LYS A 89 -46.10 23.93 -22.79
C LYS A 89 -47.63 23.88 -22.78
N GLU A 90 -48.26 25.01 -23.09
CA GLU A 90 -49.69 25.09 -23.37
C GLU A 90 -49.91 25.98 -24.59
N TYR A 91 -50.92 25.67 -25.41
CA TYR A 91 -51.22 26.45 -26.62
C TYR A 91 -52.19 27.58 -26.29
N LYS A 92 -51.90 28.78 -26.80
CA LYS A 92 -52.71 29.99 -26.66
C LYS A 92 -53.96 29.95 -27.56
N ASN A 93 -53.87 29.31 -28.72
CA ASN A 93 -54.97 29.14 -29.68
C ASN A 93 -54.77 27.88 -30.56
N TYR A 94 -55.78 27.51 -31.36
CA TYR A 94 -55.76 26.33 -32.23
C TYR A 94 -54.74 26.38 -33.38
N ASP A 95 -54.16 27.54 -33.65
CA ASP A 95 -53.16 27.74 -34.71
C ASP A 95 -51.73 27.32 -34.29
N GLY A 96 -51.58 26.76 -33.08
CA GLY A 96 -50.32 26.19 -32.60
C GLY A 96 -49.38 27.19 -31.93
N GLN A 97 -49.85 28.40 -31.60
CA GLN A 97 -49.07 29.37 -30.83
C GLN A 97 -48.97 28.92 -29.37
N ILE A 98 -47.78 29.02 -28.78
CA ILE A 98 -47.51 28.68 -27.37
C ILE A 98 -47.77 29.90 -26.47
N ASP A 99 -48.40 29.64 -25.32
CA ASP A 99 -48.65 30.61 -24.27
C ASP A 99 -47.37 30.91 -23.47
N MET A 100 -47.10 32.19 -23.25
CA MET A 100 -45.90 32.72 -22.58
C MET A 100 -46.21 33.23 -21.17
N ASP A 101 -47.34 32.80 -20.58
CA ASP A 101 -47.68 33.06 -19.19
C ASP A 101 -46.52 32.63 -18.27
N PRO A 102 -45.97 33.52 -17.42
CA PRO A 102 -44.89 33.20 -16.49
C PRO A 102 -45.22 32.09 -15.49
N ASN A 103 -46.51 31.78 -15.27
CA ASN A 103 -46.93 30.63 -14.46
C ASN A 103 -46.81 29.30 -15.20
N LYS A 104 -46.76 29.36 -16.54
CA LYS A 104 -46.70 28.20 -17.41
C LYS A 104 -45.31 28.03 -17.97
N LEU A 105 -44.62 29.09 -18.40
CA LEU A 105 -43.44 28.96 -19.24
C LEU A 105 -42.58 30.23 -19.16
N ASN A 106 -41.26 30.08 -19.00
CA ASN A 106 -40.31 31.18 -18.97
C ASN A 106 -39.06 30.89 -19.79
N LEU A 107 -38.45 31.93 -20.36
CA LEU A 107 -37.15 31.80 -21.02
C LEU A 107 -36.12 31.34 -19.98
N VAL A 108 -35.24 30.40 -20.35
CA VAL A 108 -34.24 29.89 -19.41
C VAL A 108 -33.27 31.02 -19.02
N ASP A 109 -33.37 31.44 -17.76
CA ASP A 109 -32.41 32.32 -17.09
C ASP A 109 -32.08 31.72 -15.71
N PHE A 110 -30.92 31.08 -15.60
CA PHE A 110 -30.51 30.40 -14.38
C PHE A 110 -30.32 31.36 -13.19
N SER A 111 -30.09 32.65 -13.45
CA SER A 111 -29.92 33.65 -12.37
C SER A 111 -31.24 33.95 -11.64
N LYS A 112 -32.37 33.74 -12.31
CA LYS A 112 -33.72 33.95 -11.79
C LYS A 112 -34.32 32.71 -11.13
N MET A 113 -33.60 31.60 -11.09
CA MET A 113 -34.10 30.33 -10.57
C MET A 113 -33.78 30.15 -9.09
N LYS A 114 -34.79 29.75 -8.32
CA LYS A 114 -34.66 29.32 -6.93
C LYS A 114 -35.18 27.90 -6.75
N LYS A 115 -34.50 27.13 -5.89
CA LYS A 115 -34.90 25.77 -5.53
C LYS A 115 -36.31 25.78 -4.93
N ALA A 116 -37.12 24.80 -5.29
CA ALA A 116 -38.40 24.55 -4.64
C ALA A 116 -38.25 23.32 -3.74
N TYR A 117 -38.67 23.44 -2.49
CA TYR A 117 -38.70 22.37 -1.50
C TYR A 117 -40.14 22.08 -1.15
N LYS A 118 -40.49 20.80 -1.02
CA LYS A 118 -41.85 20.38 -0.69
C LYS A 118 -42.01 20.33 0.82
N ASP A 119 -43.08 20.93 1.35
CA ASP A 119 -43.43 20.90 2.77
C ASP A 119 -44.27 19.66 3.13
N ILE A 120 -44.51 19.46 4.43
CA ILE A 120 -45.30 18.34 4.97
C ILE A 120 -46.73 18.27 4.41
N HIS A 121 -47.28 19.40 3.94
CA HIS A 121 -48.64 19.51 3.40
C HIS A 121 -48.67 19.38 1.86
N GLY A 122 -47.50 19.22 1.23
CA GLY A 122 -47.35 19.11 -0.21
C GLY A 122 -47.23 20.43 -0.96
N ASN A 123 -47.13 21.57 -0.27
CA ASN A 123 -46.86 22.85 -0.89
C ASN A 123 -45.37 23.03 -1.18
N TYR A 124 -45.04 23.92 -2.11
CA TYR A 124 -43.67 24.24 -2.44
C TYR A 124 -43.25 25.59 -1.83
N SER A 125 -42.03 25.66 -1.30
CA SER A 125 -41.40 26.89 -0.81
C SER A 125 -39.92 26.95 -1.24
N ASP A 126 -39.35 28.15 -1.39
CA ASP A 126 -37.90 28.32 -1.58
C ASP A 126 -37.14 28.49 -0.26
N ASP A 127 -37.85 28.61 0.85
CA ASP A 127 -37.28 28.69 2.19
C ASP A 127 -37.21 27.29 2.83
N LEU A 128 -36.01 26.71 2.78
CA LEU A 128 -35.73 25.40 3.37
C LEU A 128 -35.95 25.38 4.88
N ASP A 129 -35.72 26.48 5.60
CA ASP A 129 -35.90 26.53 7.05
C ASP A 129 -37.38 26.47 7.42
N SER A 130 -38.24 27.16 6.69
CA SER A 130 -39.71 27.05 6.86
C SER A 130 -40.20 25.64 6.54
N VAL A 131 -39.64 24.99 5.50
CA VAL A 131 -40.00 23.62 5.13
C VAL A 131 -39.55 22.64 6.20
N ILE A 132 -38.32 22.75 6.72
CA ILE A 132 -37.84 21.92 7.83
C ILE A 132 -38.77 22.07 9.05
N ARG A 133 -39.20 23.29 9.38
CA ARG A 133 -40.16 23.52 10.49
C ARG A 133 -41.51 22.88 10.25
N SER A 134 -41.97 22.76 9.01
CA SER A 134 -43.23 22.05 8.71
C SER A 134 -43.15 20.56 9.06
N TYR A 135 -41.98 19.93 8.88
CA TYR A 135 -41.76 18.53 9.26
C TYR A 135 -41.52 18.34 10.77
N LEU A 136 -41.29 19.41 11.54
CA LEU A 136 -41.23 19.35 13.00
C LEU A 136 -42.03 20.44 13.70
N PRO A 137 -43.21 20.09 14.19
CA PRO A 137 -43.84 20.88 15.23
C PRO A 137 -43.01 20.78 16.52
N GLU A 138 -42.75 21.90 17.22
CA GLU A 138 -41.98 21.93 18.48
C GLU A 138 -42.54 20.98 19.58
N PHE A 139 -43.81 20.61 19.50
CA PHE A 139 -44.46 19.64 20.41
C PHE A 139 -44.13 18.17 20.11
N ALA A 140 -43.42 17.85 19.03
CA ALA A 140 -43.10 16.48 18.62
C ALA A 140 -41.88 15.91 19.35
N ILE A 141 -41.00 16.76 19.92
CA ILE A 141 -39.87 16.32 20.74
C ILE A 141 -40.42 15.92 22.11
N VAL A 142 -40.48 14.62 22.37
CA VAL A 142 -40.94 14.10 23.65
C VAL A 142 -39.80 13.43 24.41
N LYS A 143 -39.82 13.62 25.72
CA LYS A 143 -38.99 12.87 26.63
C LYS A 143 -39.55 11.45 26.74
N ARG A 144 -38.69 10.44 26.54
CA ARG A 144 -39.01 9.03 26.75
C ARG A 144 -38.04 8.44 27.77
N TYR A 145 -38.56 7.56 28.59
CA TYR A 145 -37.81 6.85 29.62
C TYR A 145 -37.68 5.41 29.18
N TYR A 146 -36.48 4.88 29.17
CA TYR A 146 -36.20 3.55 28.66
C TYR A 146 -35.93 2.61 29.82
N ASP A 147 -36.57 1.45 29.80
CA ASP A 147 -36.13 0.35 30.66
C ASP A 147 -34.82 -0.27 30.14
N HIS A 148 -34.31 -1.28 30.84
CA HIS A 148 -33.06 -1.94 30.44
C HIS A 148 -33.20 -2.81 29.19
N ARG A 149 -34.43 -3.14 28.77
CA ARG A 149 -34.74 -3.72 27.46
C ARG A 149 -34.83 -2.65 26.37
N ASN A 150 -34.41 -1.40 26.59
CA ASN A 150 -34.61 -0.31 25.64
C ASN A 150 -36.08 -0.10 25.21
N GLN A 151 -37.06 -0.52 26.01
CA GLN A 151 -38.47 -0.25 25.72
C GLN A 151 -38.81 1.18 26.15
N PRO A 152 -39.42 1.99 25.27
CA PRO A 152 -39.73 3.39 25.58
C PRO A 152 -41.04 3.53 26.38
N PHE A 153 -41.00 4.34 27.42
CA PHE A 153 -42.14 4.72 28.25
C PHE A 153 -42.33 6.25 28.25
N LYS A 154 -43.58 6.69 28.38
CA LYS A 154 -43.91 8.13 28.49
C LYS A 154 -43.61 8.69 29.88
N ASP A 155 -43.65 7.83 30.89
CA ASP A 155 -43.58 8.17 32.30
C ASP A 155 -42.39 7.44 32.95
N PRO A 156 -41.59 8.13 33.80
CA PRO A 156 -40.43 7.52 34.43
C PRO A 156 -40.80 6.40 35.40
N GLU A 157 -41.94 6.51 36.11
CA GLU A 157 -42.39 5.46 37.04
C GLU A 157 -42.83 4.21 36.27
N ALA A 158 -43.45 4.37 35.10
CA ALA A 158 -43.76 3.23 34.23
C ALA A 158 -42.50 2.49 33.77
N ALA A 159 -41.44 3.21 33.38
CA ALA A 159 -40.15 2.61 33.03
C ALA A 159 -39.48 1.95 34.25
N LYS A 160 -39.51 2.58 35.44
CA LYS A 160 -39.01 1.97 36.68
C LYS A 160 -39.76 0.69 37.02
N ASN A 161 -41.09 0.71 36.93
CA ASN A 161 -41.93 -0.46 37.16
C ASN A 161 -41.64 -1.57 36.16
N SER A 162 -41.40 -1.24 34.89
CA SER A 162 -40.95 -2.22 33.89
C SER A 162 -39.60 -2.82 34.26
N ILE A 163 -38.62 -2.02 34.67
CA ILE A 163 -37.32 -2.50 35.14
C ILE A 163 -37.49 -3.46 36.32
N ILE A 164 -38.30 -3.08 37.32
CA ILE A 164 -38.54 -3.87 38.53
C ILE A 164 -39.29 -5.17 38.22
N GLN A 165 -40.32 -5.12 37.37
CA GLN A 165 -41.11 -6.29 37.02
C GLN A 165 -40.29 -7.31 36.25
N ASN A 166 -39.39 -6.84 35.38
CA ASN A 166 -38.61 -7.69 34.50
C ASN A 166 -37.22 -8.04 35.05
N SER A 167 -36.79 -7.45 36.17
CA SER A 167 -35.42 -7.63 36.69
C SER A 167 -35.09 -9.05 37.10
N ALA A 168 -36.07 -9.86 37.51
CA ALA A 168 -35.83 -11.27 37.82
C ALA A 168 -35.63 -12.13 36.56
N ASP A 169 -36.17 -11.66 35.43
CA ASP A 169 -36.26 -12.43 34.18
C ASP A 169 -35.22 -11.98 33.14
N ASP A 170 -34.77 -10.73 33.23
CA ASP A 170 -33.83 -10.12 32.29
C ASP A 170 -32.40 -10.05 32.79
N ILE A 171 -32.14 -10.44 34.02
CA ILE A 171 -30.79 -10.44 34.55
C ILE A 171 -30.20 -11.84 34.33
N VAL A 172 -29.13 -11.89 33.54
CA VAL A 172 -28.41 -13.13 33.22
C VAL A 172 -26.96 -13.01 33.63
N ASP A 173 -26.36 -14.16 33.93
CA ASP A 173 -24.91 -14.22 34.11
C ASP A 173 -24.24 -13.94 32.76
N ASN A 174 -23.18 -13.14 32.77
CA ASN A 174 -22.34 -12.79 31.65
C ASN A 174 -20.87 -12.87 32.08
N LEU A 175 -19.98 -13.24 31.16
CA LEU A 175 -18.55 -13.35 31.44
C LEU A 175 -17.83 -12.11 30.94
N PHE A 176 -16.85 -11.66 31.70
CA PHE A 176 -15.97 -10.55 31.31
C PHE A 176 -14.52 -10.89 31.61
N TYR A 177 -13.63 -10.48 30.71
CA TYR A 177 -12.24 -10.24 31.06
C TYR A 177 -12.14 -8.90 31.77
N LYS A 178 -11.36 -8.86 32.84
CA LYS A 178 -11.10 -7.67 33.63
C LYS A 178 -9.62 -7.37 33.58
N LEU A 179 -9.22 -6.28 32.95
CA LEU A 179 -7.82 -5.95 32.69
C LEU A 179 -7.50 -4.50 33.06
N ASN A 180 -6.26 -4.27 33.50
CA ASN A 180 -5.73 -2.93 33.73
C ASN A 180 -5.32 -2.30 32.39
N TYR A 181 -6.07 -1.29 31.97
CA TYR A 181 -5.85 -0.51 30.77
C TYR A 181 -5.02 0.74 31.07
N HIS A 182 -3.97 0.95 30.29
CA HIS A 182 -2.97 2.00 30.45
C HIS A 182 -3.01 2.93 29.24
N TYR A 183 -3.26 4.21 29.47
CA TYR A 183 -3.26 5.24 28.42
C TYR A 183 -2.86 6.59 29.00
N ASN A 184 -1.95 7.29 28.32
CA ASN A 184 -1.46 8.62 28.73
C ASN A 184 -1.02 8.72 30.21
N GLY A 185 -0.39 7.66 30.73
CA GLY A 185 0.10 7.62 32.13
C GLY A 185 -0.99 7.36 33.18
N GLN A 186 -2.23 7.10 32.78
CA GLN A 186 -3.30 6.68 33.67
C GLN A 186 -3.58 5.18 33.51
N THR A 187 -3.86 4.51 34.63
CA THR A 187 -4.33 3.13 34.66
C THR A 187 -5.79 3.12 35.08
N ILE A 188 -6.65 2.53 34.26
CA ILE A 188 -8.06 2.31 34.56
C ILE A 188 -8.42 0.85 34.38
N GLU A 189 -9.40 0.38 35.13
CA GLU A 189 -9.92 -0.97 34.99
C GLU A 189 -10.88 -1.03 33.81
N LYS A 190 -10.61 -1.92 32.85
CA LYS A 190 -11.43 -2.12 31.66
C LYS A 190 -11.93 -3.55 31.59
N HIS A 191 -13.16 -3.69 31.12
CA HIS A 191 -13.86 -4.96 31.04
C HIS A 191 -14.18 -5.26 29.58
N TYR A 192 -13.95 -6.50 29.16
CA TYR A 192 -14.19 -6.95 27.79
C TYR A 192 -15.05 -8.20 27.81
N ASN A 193 -16.17 -8.19 27.09
CA ASN A 193 -17.01 -9.37 26.95
C ASN A 193 -16.40 -10.32 25.89
N PRO A 194 -16.01 -11.58 26.25
CA PRO A 194 -15.47 -12.56 25.31
C PRO A 194 -16.45 -13.00 24.21
N TYR A 195 -17.72 -12.63 24.35
CA TYR A 195 -18.81 -12.98 23.46
C TYR A 195 -19.35 -11.78 22.67
N ASN A 196 -18.75 -10.60 22.84
CA ASN A 196 -19.03 -9.43 22.02
C ASN A 196 -17.88 -9.22 21.04
N LYS A 197 -18.20 -9.24 19.73
CA LYS A 197 -17.19 -9.08 18.68
C LYS A 197 -16.40 -7.76 18.79
N TYR A 198 -17.08 -6.67 19.09
CA TYR A 198 -16.44 -5.35 19.22
C TYR A 198 -15.51 -5.32 20.43
N ASP A 199 -15.95 -5.83 21.59
CA ASP A 199 -15.10 -5.91 22.79
C ASP A 199 -13.87 -6.80 22.53
N ILE A 200 -14.01 -7.88 21.75
CA ILE A 200 -12.87 -8.74 21.38
C ILE A 200 -11.91 -8.05 20.42
N GLU A 201 -12.40 -7.41 19.36
CA GLU A 201 -11.55 -6.64 18.46
C GLU A 201 -10.81 -5.53 19.21
N GLU A 202 -11.48 -4.86 20.13
CA GLU A 202 -10.89 -3.85 21.00
C GLU A 202 -9.86 -4.45 21.96
N LEU A 203 -10.17 -5.56 22.62
CA LEU A 203 -9.23 -6.28 23.49
C LEU A 203 -7.95 -6.64 22.74
N MET A 204 -8.08 -7.23 21.54
CA MET A 204 -6.93 -7.66 20.75
C MET A 204 -6.08 -6.47 20.29
N GLN A 205 -6.71 -5.37 19.91
CA GLN A 205 -6.01 -4.14 19.57
C GLN A 205 -5.36 -3.50 20.79
N ASP A 206 -5.99 -3.53 21.96
CA ASP A 206 -5.45 -2.98 23.20
C ASP A 206 -4.26 -3.80 23.72
N ILE A 207 -4.26 -5.13 23.55
CA ILE A 207 -3.08 -5.95 23.86
C ILE A 207 -1.96 -5.66 22.84
N TYR A 208 -2.28 -5.54 21.55
CA TYR A 208 -1.30 -5.21 20.50
C TYR A 208 -0.62 -3.85 20.77
N ASP A 209 -1.41 -2.84 21.12
CA ASP A 209 -0.96 -1.49 21.46
C ASP A 209 -0.29 -1.42 22.84
N ARG A 210 -0.19 -2.55 23.56
CA ARG A 210 0.35 -2.66 24.93
C ARG A 210 -0.38 -1.76 25.94
N LYS A 211 -1.64 -1.42 25.68
CA LYS A 211 -2.51 -0.68 26.59
C LYS A 211 -2.97 -1.58 27.74
N VAL A 212 -3.25 -2.85 27.46
CA VAL A 212 -3.45 -3.86 28.49
C VAL A 212 -2.28 -4.84 28.49
N LEU A 213 -1.96 -5.42 29.65
CA LEU A 213 -0.88 -6.41 29.81
C LEU A 213 0.53 -5.93 29.41
N GLY A 214 0.72 -4.61 29.21
CA GLY A 214 1.91 -4.05 28.56
C GLY A 214 3.24 -4.24 29.28
N THR A 215 3.25 -4.38 30.61
CA THR A 215 4.47 -4.65 31.40
C THR A 215 4.96 -6.09 31.30
N GLU A 216 4.14 -6.98 30.73
CA GLU A 216 4.36 -8.43 30.75
C GLU A 216 4.29 -9.06 29.33
N THR A 217 4.03 -8.24 28.30
CA THR A 217 4.08 -8.64 26.89
C THR A 217 5.52 -8.74 26.39
N LYS A 218 5.90 -9.93 25.92
CA LYS A 218 7.08 -10.19 25.12
C LYS A 218 6.71 -10.37 23.66
N THR A 219 7.70 -10.19 22.79
CA THR A 219 7.61 -10.47 21.36
C THR A 219 8.64 -11.53 21.01
N PHE A 220 8.26 -12.54 20.23
CA PHE A 220 9.22 -13.41 19.56
C PHE A 220 8.93 -13.42 18.06
N GLN A 221 9.96 -13.70 17.28
CA GLN A 221 9.87 -13.81 15.82
C GLN A 221 9.54 -15.24 15.43
N ALA A 222 8.56 -15.41 14.55
CA ALA A 222 8.26 -16.67 13.90
C ALA A 222 8.57 -16.59 12.41
N LEU A 223 9.06 -17.69 11.85
CA LEU A 223 9.22 -17.84 10.42
C LEU A 223 7.87 -18.21 9.79
N LYS A 224 7.49 -17.43 8.79
CA LYS A 224 6.30 -17.65 7.98
C LYS A 224 6.60 -18.61 6.84
N LEU A 225 5.82 -19.67 6.78
CA LEU A 225 5.82 -20.72 5.77
C LEU A 225 4.46 -20.71 5.08
N ASN A 226 4.42 -21.08 3.80
CA ASN A 226 3.18 -21.31 3.07
C ASN A 226 3.20 -22.73 2.51
N ASP A 227 2.10 -23.45 2.64
CA ASP A 227 1.95 -24.72 1.95
C ASP A 227 1.57 -24.57 0.47
N GLU A 228 1.41 -25.69 -0.23
CA GLU A 228 1.11 -25.71 -1.67
C GLU A 228 -0.23 -25.05 -2.01
N ASP A 229 -1.17 -25.06 -1.06
CA ASP A 229 -2.49 -24.46 -1.18
C ASP A 229 -2.49 -22.97 -0.77
N GLY A 230 -1.36 -22.45 -0.30
CA GLY A 230 -1.19 -21.07 0.14
C GLY A 230 -1.63 -20.81 1.59
N ASN A 231 -1.89 -21.85 2.38
CA ASN A 231 -2.22 -21.68 3.80
C ASN A 231 -0.98 -21.29 4.61
N GLU A 232 -1.18 -20.33 5.51
CA GLU A 232 -0.11 -19.79 6.33
C GLU A 232 0.24 -20.70 7.52
N ARG A 233 1.53 -20.89 7.71
CA ARG A 233 2.13 -21.77 8.71
C ARG A 233 3.22 -21.00 9.44
N LEU A 234 3.16 -20.89 10.76
CA LEU A 234 4.16 -20.16 11.55
C LEU A 234 5.04 -21.14 12.32
N LEU A 235 6.36 -21.06 12.11
CA LEU A 235 7.37 -21.83 12.82
C LEU A 235 8.06 -20.92 13.84
N SER A 236 7.90 -21.25 15.13
CA SER A 236 8.49 -20.47 16.23
C SER A 236 9.74 -21.12 16.80
N TYR A 237 10.62 -20.31 17.38
CA TYR A 237 11.86 -20.75 18.03
C TYR A 237 11.86 -20.37 19.52
N LYS A 238 12.20 -21.33 20.40
CA LYS A 238 12.13 -21.15 21.87
C LYS A 238 13.42 -20.63 22.52
N GLY A 239 14.51 -20.41 21.78
CA GLY A 239 15.80 -19.98 22.34
C GLY A 239 15.99 -18.45 22.41
N GLN A 240 17.15 -18.02 22.90
CA GLN A 240 17.45 -16.62 23.27
C GLN A 240 18.08 -15.77 22.15
N ILE A 241 17.87 -16.12 20.88
CA ILE A 241 18.54 -15.46 19.75
C ILE A 241 17.54 -14.56 19.03
N GLU A 242 17.71 -13.24 19.18
CA GLU A 242 17.03 -12.26 18.32
C GLU A 242 17.44 -12.50 16.85
N ASN A 243 16.48 -12.46 15.92
CA ASN A 243 16.72 -12.75 14.50
C ASN A 243 17.29 -14.16 14.26
N PHE A 244 16.86 -15.15 15.08
CA PHE A 244 17.32 -16.53 14.99
C PHE A 244 17.23 -17.08 13.57
N PHE A 245 16.07 -16.99 12.91
CA PHE A 245 15.88 -17.55 11.56
C PHE A 245 16.76 -16.86 10.52
N THR A 246 16.88 -15.53 10.56
CA THR A 246 17.82 -14.78 9.71
C THR A 246 19.25 -15.26 9.91
N THR A 247 19.66 -15.49 11.15
CA THR A 247 21.00 -15.95 11.50
C THR A 247 21.23 -17.39 11.06
N LEU A 248 20.25 -18.27 11.32
CA LEU A 248 20.24 -19.67 10.91
C LEU A 248 20.44 -19.81 9.40
N PHE A 249 19.60 -19.15 8.60
CA PHE A 249 19.68 -19.31 7.14
C PHE A 249 20.91 -18.61 6.54
N ASN A 250 21.34 -17.45 7.06
CA ASN A 250 22.58 -16.83 6.59
C ASN A 250 23.80 -17.74 6.86
N ASN A 251 23.86 -18.38 8.03
CA ASN A 251 24.94 -19.31 8.36
C ASN A 251 24.81 -20.62 7.57
N ALA A 252 23.59 -21.12 7.34
CA ALA A 252 23.38 -22.28 6.47
C ALA A 252 23.83 -22.03 5.04
N ILE A 253 23.55 -20.85 4.48
CA ILE A 253 24.03 -20.46 3.14
C ILE A 253 25.56 -20.32 3.14
N LYS A 254 26.16 -19.76 4.21
CA LYS A 254 27.62 -19.71 4.36
C LYS A 254 28.24 -21.11 4.41
N ASP A 255 27.72 -22.00 5.23
CA ASP A 255 28.21 -23.38 5.34
C ASP A 255 27.99 -24.17 4.05
N PHE A 256 26.86 -23.97 3.37
CA PHE A 256 26.58 -24.56 2.07
C PHE A 256 27.57 -24.07 1.00
N THR A 257 27.80 -22.76 0.90
CA THR A 257 28.73 -22.18 -0.07
C THR A 257 30.19 -22.55 0.20
N ASN A 258 30.55 -22.73 1.48
CA ASN A 258 31.88 -23.22 1.88
C ASN A 258 32.14 -24.67 1.44
N GLN A 259 31.10 -25.49 1.18
CA GLN A 259 31.29 -26.83 0.63
C GLN A 259 31.70 -26.78 -0.85
N ALA A 260 31.13 -25.87 -1.65
CA ALA A 260 31.41 -25.78 -3.09
C ALA A 260 32.75 -25.11 -3.38
N ALA A 261 33.03 -24.04 -2.65
CA ALA A 261 34.08 -23.10 -2.98
C ALA A 261 34.82 -22.65 -1.71
N LYS A 262 35.50 -23.60 -1.07
CA LYS A 262 36.59 -23.24 -0.17
C LYS A 262 37.60 -22.42 -0.95
N LYS A 263 38.15 -21.42 -0.27
CA LYS A 263 39.22 -20.55 -0.74
C LYS A 263 38.83 -19.65 -1.92
N ARG A 264 37.61 -19.13 -1.89
CA ARG A 264 36.99 -18.34 -2.99
C ARG A 264 37.60 -16.95 -3.25
N TYR A 265 38.49 -16.49 -2.40
CA TYR A 265 39.19 -15.23 -2.60
C TYR A 265 40.59 -15.49 -3.11
N LYS A 266 40.94 -14.81 -4.19
CA LYS A 266 42.30 -14.78 -4.72
C LYS A 266 43.03 -13.60 -4.11
N VAL A 267 44.01 -13.89 -3.27
CA VAL A 267 44.98 -12.90 -2.80
C VAL A 267 46.18 -12.96 -3.73
N THR A 268 46.50 -11.85 -4.36
CA THR A 268 47.65 -11.72 -5.25
C THR A 268 48.62 -10.73 -4.65
N LEU A 269 49.86 -11.16 -4.46
CA LEU A 269 50.98 -10.26 -4.17
C LEU A 269 51.72 -9.97 -5.46
N LYS A 270 52.00 -8.70 -5.69
CA LYS A 270 52.63 -8.20 -6.89
C LYS A 270 53.75 -7.24 -6.52
N LEU A 271 54.87 -7.40 -7.21
CA LEU A 271 55.91 -6.38 -7.26
C LEU A 271 55.63 -5.55 -8.53
N PRO A 272 55.06 -4.34 -8.39
CA PRO A 272 54.54 -3.58 -9.52
C PRO A 272 55.67 -3.25 -10.49
N ARG A 273 55.56 -3.70 -11.74
CA ARG A 273 56.54 -3.43 -12.79
C ARG A 273 56.51 -1.96 -13.21
N MET A 274 57.68 -1.45 -13.62
CA MET A 274 57.85 -0.12 -14.21
C MET A 274 57.81 -0.16 -15.74
N ASP A 275 56.88 -0.93 -16.32
CA ASP A 275 56.80 -1.14 -17.78
C ASP A 275 56.58 0.17 -18.58
N ASN A 276 56.15 1.27 -17.93
CA ASN A 276 55.94 2.60 -18.51
C ASN A 276 57.10 3.59 -18.30
N MET A 277 58.24 3.18 -17.73
CA MET A 277 59.41 4.06 -17.67
C MET A 277 60.14 4.08 -19.01
N ASN A 278 60.76 5.21 -19.36
CA ASN A 278 61.51 5.46 -20.60
C ASN A 278 62.72 4.52 -20.83
N TYR A 279 62.87 3.46 -20.05
CA TYR A 279 64.02 2.57 -20.02
C TYR A 279 63.54 1.14 -20.41
N PRO A 280 63.76 0.69 -21.65
CA PRO A 280 63.05 -0.47 -22.20
C PRO A 280 63.35 -1.87 -21.63
N ASN A 281 64.18 -2.05 -20.59
CA ASN A 281 64.59 -3.39 -20.14
C ASN A 281 65.12 -3.50 -18.68
N TYR A 282 64.85 -2.52 -17.81
CA TYR A 282 65.67 -2.30 -16.61
C TYR A 282 64.94 -2.63 -15.30
N GLY A 283 65.67 -3.34 -14.41
CA GLY A 283 65.31 -3.79 -13.06
C GLY A 283 63.94 -4.43 -12.88
N LYS A 284 63.90 -5.76 -12.94
CA LYS A 284 62.71 -6.54 -12.57
C LYS A 284 62.81 -6.89 -11.10
N ALA A 285 61.86 -6.43 -10.30
CA ALA A 285 61.60 -6.99 -8.98
C ALA A 285 60.79 -8.28 -9.14
N TYR A 286 61.22 -9.33 -8.45
CA TYR A 286 60.58 -10.64 -8.49
C TYR A 286 60.64 -11.32 -7.13
N PHE A 287 59.66 -12.20 -6.90
CA PHE A 287 59.64 -13.14 -5.79
C PHE A 287 60.66 -14.22 -6.11
N LYS A 288 61.75 -14.28 -5.35
CA LYS A 288 62.84 -15.23 -5.59
C LYS A 288 62.43 -16.62 -5.13
N ASN A 289 62.12 -16.74 -3.83
CA ASN A 289 61.68 -17.97 -3.18
C ASN A 289 60.74 -17.63 -2.02
N PHE A 290 59.85 -18.54 -1.65
CA PHE A 290 58.98 -18.43 -0.49
C PHE A 290 58.49 -19.83 -0.07
N ALA A 291 58.01 -19.97 1.17
CA ALA A 291 57.20 -21.12 1.60
C ALA A 291 56.14 -20.68 2.62
N SER A 292 55.08 -21.49 2.75
CA SER A 292 54.04 -21.33 3.78
C SER A 292 53.80 -22.65 4.52
N ASP A 293 52.92 -22.65 5.52
CA ASP A 293 52.48 -23.90 6.16
C ASP A 293 51.65 -24.78 5.22
N SER A 294 52.06 -26.06 5.11
CA SER A 294 51.36 -27.27 4.62
C SER A 294 50.31 -27.14 3.50
N SER A 295 50.54 -27.86 2.41
CA SER A 295 49.60 -28.25 1.32
C SER A 295 48.84 -27.16 0.56
N ASN A 296 48.98 -25.89 0.93
CA ASN A 296 48.26 -24.78 0.31
C ASN A 296 49.19 -23.56 0.09
N GLU A 297 50.23 -23.77 -0.70
CA GLU A 297 51.29 -22.79 -0.92
C GLU A 297 50.90 -21.69 -1.90
N TRP A 298 51.59 -20.55 -1.78
CA TRP A 298 51.59 -19.48 -2.78
C TRP A 298 52.06 -20.02 -4.13
N GLN A 299 51.52 -19.50 -5.23
CA GLN A 299 51.80 -19.99 -6.59
C GLN A 299 52.30 -18.85 -7.48
N TYR A 300 53.24 -19.15 -8.38
CA TYR A 300 53.69 -18.20 -9.38
C TYR A 300 52.69 -18.01 -10.51
N ASN A 301 52.48 -16.77 -10.95
CA ASN A 301 51.73 -16.45 -12.17
C ASN A 301 52.60 -16.51 -13.45
N GLY A 302 53.67 -17.31 -13.45
CA GLY A 302 54.58 -17.54 -14.58
C GLY A 302 55.78 -16.58 -14.74
N THR A 303 55.70 -15.32 -14.30
CA THR A 303 56.78 -14.33 -14.50
C THR A 303 57.60 -14.01 -13.25
N GLN A 304 57.37 -14.73 -12.14
CA GLN A 304 57.94 -14.47 -10.81
C GLN A 304 57.70 -13.05 -10.24
N THR A 305 57.03 -12.14 -10.93
CA THR A 305 56.72 -10.79 -10.43
C THR A 305 55.38 -10.72 -9.69
N GLU A 306 54.63 -11.81 -9.73
CA GLU A 306 53.34 -11.98 -9.08
C GLU A 306 53.25 -13.39 -8.51
N ILE A 307 52.77 -13.47 -7.26
CA ILE A 307 52.39 -14.71 -6.61
C ILE A 307 50.95 -14.60 -6.14
N TYR A 308 50.22 -15.70 -6.11
CA TYR A 308 48.84 -15.70 -5.64
C TYR A 308 48.56 -16.90 -4.76
N LYS A 309 47.51 -16.76 -3.96
CA LYS A 309 46.98 -17.80 -3.10
C LYS A 309 45.46 -17.68 -3.03
N TYR A 310 44.79 -18.82 -3.09
CA TYR A 310 43.36 -18.91 -2.83
C TYR A 310 43.14 -19.10 -1.33
N VAL A 311 42.28 -18.27 -0.72
CA VAL A 311 42.08 -18.18 0.73
C VAL A 311 40.60 -18.04 1.11
N ASP A 312 40.28 -18.49 2.32
CA ASP A 312 38.95 -18.41 2.95
C ASP A 312 38.76 -17.09 3.72
N GLU A 313 37.51 -16.79 4.12
CA GLU A 313 37.19 -15.59 4.92
C GLU A 313 38.02 -15.52 6.21
N GLU A 314 38.15 -16.64 6.94
CA GLU A 314 38.92 -16.71 8.19
C GLU A 314 40.39 -16.34 8.00
N TRP A 315 41.00 -16.72 6.87
CA TRP A 315 42.38 -16.34 6.55
C TRP A 315 42.49 -14.83 6.32
N ILE A 316 41.52 -14.25 5.62
CA ILE A 316 41.49 -12.81 5.36
C ILE A 316 41.27 -12.05 6.68
N GLU A 317 40.30 -12.45 7.50
CA GLU A 317 40.06 -11.84 8.82
C GLU A 317 41.30 -11.87 9.70
N LYS A 318 41.98 -13.03 9.78
CA LYS A 318 43.19 -13.20 10.57
C LYS A 318 44.32 -12.24 10.17
N TYR A 319 44.61 -12.11 8.89
CA TYR A 319 45.82 -11.39 8.42
C TYR A 319 45.56 -9.95 7.96
N PHE A 320 44.32 -9.56 7.69
CA PHE A 320 44.05 -8.21 7.19
C PHE A 320 43.83 -7.17 8.27
N GLU A 321 43.49 -7.55 9.51
CA GLU A 321 43.52 -6.61 10.63
C GLU A 321 44.93 -6.03 10.82
N GLU A 322 45.98 -6.83 10.64
CA GLU A 322 47.38 -6.40 10.68
C GLU A 322 47.70 -5.38 9.58
N LEU A 323 47.08 -5.53 8.41
CA LEU A 323 47.26 -4.65 7.25
C LEU A 323 46.46 -3.35 7.39
N GLU A 324 45.40 -3.32 8.20
CA GLU A 324 44.73 -2.08 8.56
C GLU A 324 45.61 -1.16 9.42
N VAL A 325 46.55 -1.70 10.21
CA VAL A 325 47.49 -0.89 11.00
C VAL A 325 48.38 -0.03 10.11
N LEU A 326 48.63 -0.48 8.87
CA LEU A 326 49.43 0.25 7.87
C LEU A 326 48.74 1.50 7.30
N LYS A 327 47.50 1.81 7.74
CA LYS A 327 46.75 3.06 7.43
C LYS A 327 47.46 4.34 7.84
N LYS A 328 48.44 4.27 8.74
CA LYS A 328 49.23 5.42 9.18
C LYS A 328 50.59 5.40 8.50
N ASN A 329 50.96 6.47 7.78
CA ASN A 329 52.22 6.54 7.02
C ASN A 329 53.46 6.16 7.84
N ASP A 330 53.55 6.61 9.09
CA ASP A 330 54.71 6.33 9.95
C ASP A 330 54.85 4.84 10.30
N LYS A 331 53.75 4.09 10.24
CA LYS A 331 53.72 2.64 10.53
C LYS A 331 54.24 1.79 9.37
N ALA A 332 54.31 2.31 8.15
CA ALA A 332 54.85 1.58 6.99
C ALA A 332 56.36 1.32 7.13
N ASN A 333 57.14 2.36 7.46
CA ASN A 333 58.59 2.25 7.72
C ASN A 333 58.86 1.30 8.90
N GLU A 334 58.08 1.43 9.98
CA GLU A 334 58.19 0.58 11.17
C GLU A 334 57.93 -0.89 10.81
N PHE A 335 56.86 -1.14 10.04
CA PHE A 335 56.50 -2.48 9.58
C PHE A 335 57.60 -3.12 8.72
N VAL A 336 58.10 -2.40 7.70
CA VAL A 336 59.16 -2.91 6.82
C VAL A 336 60.42 -3.18 7.61
N SER A 337 60.82 -2.26 8.49
CA SER A 337 62.02 -2.39 9.32
C SER A 337 61.89 -3.53 10.34
N LYS A 338 60.69 -3.80 10.86
CA LYS A 338 60.42 -4.89 11.79
C LYS A 338 60.40 -6.25 11.10
N ASN A 339 59.81 -6.34 9.91
CA ASN A 339 59.51 -7.63 9.27
C ASN A 339 60.48 -8.05 8.17
N PHE A 340 61.28 -7.14 7.60
CA PHE A 340 62.22 -7.47 6.54
C PHE A 340 63.68 -7.13 6.90
N ASN A 341 64.59 -8.01 6.49
CA ASN A 341 66.03 -7.77 6.44
C ASN A 341 66.43 -7.44 5.00
N ARG A 342 67.13 -6.31 4.79
CA ARG A 342 67.43 -5.79 3.44
C ARG A 342 68.93 -5.75 3.23
N TYR A 343 69.42 -6.26 2.10
CA TYR A 343 70.86 -6.33 1.79
C TYR A 343 71.15 -6.41 0.29
N TYR A 344 72.41 -6.29 -0.08
CA TYR A 344 72.89 -6.37 -1.46
C TYR A 344 73.70 -7.66 -1.68
N SER A 345 73.60 -8.22 -2.89
CA SER A 345 74.50 -9.29 -3.32
C SER A 345 75.93 -8.76 -3.50
N LYS A 346 76.89 -9.68 -3.53
CA LYS A 346 78.17 -9.41 -4.19
C LYS A 346 77.95 -9.17 -5.70
N ARG A 347 78.95 -8.61 -6.40
CA ARG A 347 78.93 -8.45 -7.85
C ARG A 347 78.70 -9.80 -8.53
N LEU A 348 77.67 -9.89 -9.37
CA LEU A 348 77.32 -11.04 -10.19
C LEU A 348 77.58 -10.71 -11.67
N THR A 349 77.62 -11.74 -12.52
CA THR A 349 77.86 -11.60 -13.97
C THR A 349 76.90 -12.50 -14.74
N LYS A 350 76.33 -12.00 -15.84
CA LYS A 350 75.53 -12.81 -16.78
C LYS A 350 75.90 -12.54 -18.22
N GLU A 351 75.78 -13.54 -19.08
CA GLU A 351 75.95 -13.39 -20.51
C GLU A 351 74.68 -12.83 -21.15
N ILE A 352 74.83 -11.80 -21.98
CA ILE A 352 73.75 -11.13 -22.69
C ILE A 352 74.03 -11.22 -24.18
N LYS A 353 73.04 -11.65 -24.94
CA LYS A 353 73.13 -11.67 -26.41
C LYS A 353 73.24 -10.24 -26.92
N ASN A 354 74.27 -9.99 -27.72
CA ASN A 354 74.51 -8.69 -28.32
C ASN A 354 73.43 -8.40 -29.38
N PRO A 355 72.57 -7.39 -29.17
CA PRO A 355 71.48 -7.08 -30.10
C PRO A 355 71.97 -6.58 -31.45
N ASN A 356 73.21 -6.08 -31.52
CA ASN A 356 73.83 -5.61 -32.75
C ASN A 356 74.68 -6.67 -33.45
N TYR A 357 74.75 -7.89 -32.89
CA TYR A 357 75.50 -8.98 -33.48
C TYR A 357 74.90 -9.35 -34.85
N LYS A 358 75.69 -9.14 -35.90
CA LYS A 358 75.40 -9.62 -37.24
C LYS A 358 76.36 -10.77 -37.54
N PRO A 359 75.87 -11.98 -37.85
CA PRO A 359 76.72 -13.14 -38.13
C PRO A 359 77.79 -12.88 -39.21
N ASN A 360 77.53 -11.95 -40.14
CA ASN A 360 78.37 -11.65 -41.30
C ASN A 360 78.80 -10.16 -41.40
N GLY A 361 78.85 -9.42 -40.28
CA GLY A 361 79.28 -8.01 -40.27
C GLY A 361 80.80 -7.84 -40.12
N ASN A 362 81.39 -6.82 -40.75
CA ASN A 362 82.84 -6.52 -40.71
C ASN A 362 83.32 -5.91 -39.38
N GLY A 363 83.05 -6.56 -38.24
CA GLY A 363 83.55 -6.11 -36.93
C GLY A 363 83.61 -7.23 -35.90
N ARG A 364 84.60 -7.15 -34.99
CA ARG A 364 84.87 -8.07 -33.86
C ARG A 364 83.79 -8.05 -32.76
N GLN A 365 82.51 -8.02 -33.12
CA GLN A 365 81.42 -8.01 -32.14
C GLN A 365 81.13 -9.44 -31.71
N LYS A 366 81.29 -9.75 -30.41
CA LYS A 366 80.93 -11.05 -29.84
C LYS A 366 79.41 -11.23 -29.87
N GLU A 367 78.94 -12.46 -30.13
CA GLU A 367 77.51 -12.82 -30.06
C GLU A 367 76.94 -12.61 -28.66
N TYR A 368 77.76 -12.82 -27.63
CA TYR A 368 77.43 -12.58 -26.24
C TYR A 368 78.49 -11.71 -25.56
N PHE A 369 78.06 -10.83 -24.67
CA PHE A 369 78.94 -10.10 -23.77
C PHE A 369 78.53 -10.32 -22.32
N THR A 370 79.52 -10.35 -21.42
CA THR A 370 79.28 -10.51 -19.98
C THR A 370 78.95 -9.14 -19.38
N ARG A 371 77.82 -9.03 -18.69
CA ARG A 371 77.41 -7.81 -17.98
C ARG A 371 77.39 -8.07 -16.48
N ALA A 372 77.99 -7.16 -15.73
CA ALA A 372 77.98 -7.21 -14.27
C ALA A 372 76.66 -6.64 -13.72
N TYR A 373 76.17 -7.24 -12.63
CA TYR A 373 74.95 -6.82 -11.95
C TYR A 373 75.01 -7.11 -10.44
N TYR A 374 74.09 -6.52 -9.68
CA TYR A 374 73.88 -6.74 -8.26
C TYR A 374 72.39 -7.00 -8.01
N ASN A 375 72.08 -7.87 -7.07
CA ASN A 375 70.71 -8.06 -6.61
C ASN A 375 70.52 -7.32 -5.29
N HIS A 376 69.45 -6.54 -5.19
CA HIS A 376 68.93 -6.05 -3.93
C HIS A 376 67.92 -7.08 -3.40
N TYR A 377 68.09 -7.51 -2.15
CA TYR A 377 67.25 -8.52 -1.51
C TYR A 377 66.49 -7.94 -0.33
N ALA A 378 65.28 -8.44 -0.12
CA ALA A 378 64.53 -8.29 1.12
C ALA A 378 64.06 -9.68 1.59
N ASP A 379 64.62 -10.14 2.70
CA ASP A 379 64.28 -11.40 3.37
C ASP A 379 63.31 -11.15 4.52
N LEU A 380 62.25 -11.95 4.60
CA LEU A 380 61.36 -11.97 5.75
C LEU A 380 62.13 -12.41 7.00
N LYS A 381 62.10 -11.58 8.05
CA LYS A 381 62.69 -11.86 9.38
C LYS A 381 61.66 -11.86 10.51
N GLY A 382 60.50 -11.24 10.30
CA GLY A 382 59.38 -11.22 11.24
C GLY A 382 58.15 -11.87 10.62
N ASP A 383 56.97 -11.50 11.10
CA ASP A 383 55.71 -12.07 10.63
C ASP A 383 55.11 -11.23 9.50
N PHE A 384 54.74 -11.89 8.41
CA PHE A 384 53.99 -11.29 7.32
C PHE A 384 53.09 -12.33 6.67
N LEU A 385 51.77 -12.12 6.80
CA LEU A 385 50.76 -13.09 6.35
C LEU A 385 51.08 -14.48 6.92
N ASP A 386 51.00 -15.53 6.10
CA ASP A 386 51.31 -16.91 6.48
C ASP A 386 52.62 -17.43 5.87
N PHE A 387 53.55 -16.54 5.51
CA PHE A 387 54.86 -16.95 5.02
C PHE A 387 55.73 -17.47 6.16
N LYS A 388 56.35 -18.64 5.95
CA LYS A 388 57.47 -19.11 6.77
C LYS A 388 58.76 -18.38 6.43
N TYR A 389 58.97 -18.17 5.14
CA TYR A 389 60.01 -17.32 4.60
C TYR A 389 59.54 -16.73 3.28
N LEU A 390 60.02 -15.54 2.98
CA LEU A 390 59.74 -14.81 1.74
C LEU A 390 61.00 -14.04 1.38
N ASN A 391 61.54 -14.30 0.19
CA ASN A 391 62.67 -13.56 -0.37
C ASN A 391 62.21 -12.79 -1.61
N LEU A 392 62.39 -11.48 -1.57
CA LEU A 392 62.16 -10.58 -2.69
C LEU A 392 63.52 -10.15 -3.27
N ALA A 393 63.61 -10.03 -4.60
CA ALA A 393 64.85 -9.67 -5.29
C ALA A 393 64.62 -8.67 -6.42
N ALA A 394 65.47 -7.66 -6.54
CA ALA A 394 65.53 -6.75 -7.68
C ALA A 394 66.94 -6.73 -8.29
N GLU A 395 67.02 -6.97 -9.59
CA GLU A 395 68.29 -6.98 -10.33
C GLU A 395 68.71 -5.56 -10.77
N ASN A 396 69.97 -5.20 -10.57
CA ASN A 396 70.57 -3.91 -10.91
C ASN A 396 71.83 -4.08 -11.74
N TYR A 397 71.94 -3.47 -12.91
CA TYR A 397 73.17 -3.51 -13.69
C TYR A 397 74.23 -2.55 -13.14
N HIS A 398 75.50 -2.96 -13.18
CA HIS A 398 76.62 -2.23 -12.57
C HIS A 398 76.87 -0.84 -13.17
N ASP A 399 76.61 -0.68 -14.47
CA ASP A 399 76.98 0.52 -15.23
C ASP A 399 75.89 1.61 -15.18
N GLU A 400 74.87 1.46 -14.33
CA GLU A 400 73.69 2.32 -14.30
C GLU A 400 73.64 3.20 -13.05
N TYR A 401 73.41 4.50 -13.26
CA TYR A 401 73.30 5.51 -12.20
C TYR A 401 72.00 5.40 -11.38
N GLN A 402 71.01 4.62 -11.86
CA GLN A 402 69.71 4.47 -11.22
C GLN A 402 69.60 3.08 -10.60
N ILE A 403 69.95 2.98 -9.32
CA ILE A 403 69.76 1.74 -8.57
C ILE A 403 68.27 1.59 -8.25
N ILE A 404 67.78 0.36 -8.34
CA ILE A 404 66.42 -0.08 -8.07
C ILE A 404 66.45 -0.90 -6.80
N THR A 405 65.56 -0.58 -5.87
CA THR A 405 65.47 -1.25 -4.57
C THR A 405 64.09 -1.84 -4.34
N ILE A 406 64.00 -2.86 -3.48
CA ILE A 406 62.73 -3.41 -2.98
C ILE A 406 62.57 -3.00 -1.52
N LEU A 407 61.43 -2.40 -1.19
CA LEU A 407 61.09 -1.99 0.17
C LEU A 407 62.21 -1.17 0.84
N ASN A 408 63.00 -0.37 0.11
CA ASN A 408 64.11 0.41 0.68
C ASN A 408 64.17 1.85 0.16
N HIS A 409 64.41 2.79 1.07
CA HIS A 409 64.46 4.23 0.83
C HIS A 409 65.86 4.79 0.47
N ASP A 410 66.96 4.02 0.57
CA ASP A 410 68.32 4.60 0.58
C ASP A 410 68.78 5.42 -0.67
N ARG A 411 68.74 6.74 -0.47
CA ARG A 411 69.61 7.90 -0.83
C ARG A 411 70.21 8.11 -2.23
N TRP A 412 70.15 7.19 -3.19
CA TRP A 412 70.66 7.44 -4.56
C TRP A 412 69.69 6.99 -5.66
N THR A 413 68.46 6.62 -5.30
CA THR A 413 67.55 5.86 -6.17
C THR A 413 66.24 6.56 -6.41
N TYR A 414 65.88 6.73 -7.68
CA TYR A 414 64.60 7.32 -8.08
C TYR A 414 63.44 6.30 -8.03
N ASN A 415 63.73 4.99 -7.89
CA ASN A 415 62.75 3.91 -8.08
C ASN A 415 62.80 2.82 -6.97
N ASN A 416 61.87 2.88 -6.02
CA ASN A 416 61.65 1.86 -4.99
C ASN A 416 60.38 1.03 -5.31
N PHE A 417 60.52 -0.29 -5.40
CA PHE A 417 59.40 -1.21 -5.55
C PHE A 417 58.72 -1.48 -4.21
N GLY A 418 57.43 -1.15 -4.14
CA GLY A 418 56.55 -1.59 -3.06
C GLY A 418 56.02 -3.00 -3.27
N LEU A 419 55.34 -3.53 -2.26
CA LEU A 419 54.51 -4.71 -2.37
C LEU A 419 53.06 -4.29 -2.56
N GLU A 420 52.46 -4.77 -3.64
CA GLU A 420 51.04 -4.63 -3.92
C GLU A 420 50.33 -5.93 -3.53
N MET A 421 49.21 -5.82 -2.86
CA MET A 421 48.35 -6.92 -2.45
C MET A 421 46.95 -6.63 -2.95
N ASN A 422 46.43 -7.53 -3.78
CA ASN A 422 45.09 -7.46 -4.35
C ASN A 422 44.27 -8.62 -3.80
N VAL A 423 43.05 -8.33 -3.33
CA VAL A 423 42.05 -9.31 -2.96
C VAL A 423 40.93 -9.23 -3.97
N GLU A 424 40.72 -10.31 -4.70
CA GLU A 424 39.64 -10.42 -5.68
C GLU A 424 38.78 -11.63 -5.33
N PHE A 425 37.47 -11.47 -5.38
CA PHE A 425 36.55 -12.62 -5.33
C PHE A 425 36.36 -13.18 -6.75
N ASP A 426 36.72 -14.44 -6.98
CA ASP A 426 36.54 -15.09 -8.29
C ASP A 426 35.08 -15.48 -8.49
N LYS A 427 34.29 -14.50 -8.96
CA LYS A 427 32.85 -14.66 -9.17
C LYS A 427 32.48 -15.80 -10.10
N LYS A 428 33.24 -15.97 -11.20
CA LYS A 428 32.87 -16.88 -12.27
C LYS A 428 33.13 -18.32 -11.85
N ASP A 429 34.29 -18.58 -11.25
CA ASP A 429 34.61 -19.90 -10.70
C ASP A 429 33.67 -20.24 -9.53
N PHE A 430 33.41 -19.29 -8.64
CA PHE A 430 32.44 -19.46 -7.55
C PHE A 430 31.05 -19.81 -8.07
N GLU A 431 30.52 -19.06 -9.04
CA GLU A 431 29.19 -19.32 -9.63
C GLU A 431 29.10 -20.72 -10.24
N ASN A 432 30.09 -21.11 -11.05
CA ASN A 432 30.11 -22.44 -11.66
C ASN A 432 30.11 -23.55 -10.60
N LYS A 433 30.96 -23.43 -9.58
CA LYS A 433 31.02 -24.40 -8.47
C LYS A 433 29.74 -24.41 -7.66
N MET A 434 29.14 -23.25 -7.41
CA MET A 434 27.88 -23.15 -6.67
C MET A 434 26.71 -23.78 -7.42
N ASN A 435 26.59 -23.52 -8.73
CA ASN A 435 25.56 -24.13 -9.56
C ASN A 435 25.75 -25.66 -9.62
N SER A 436 26.99 -26.13 -9.74
CA SER A 436 27.31 -27.56 -9.68
C SER A 436 26.90 -28.19 -8.34
N LEU A 437 27.30 -27.59 -7.20
CA LEU A 437 26.94 -28.10 -5.88
C LEU A 437 25.43 -28.07 -5.67
N LYS A 438 24.75 -26.99 -6.09
CA LYS A 438 23.30 -26.87 -5.98
C LYS A 438 22.59 -28.02 -6.71
N ASN A 439 23.00 -28.30 -7.95
CA ASN A 439 22.41 -29.39 -8.74
C ASN A 439 22.69 -30.75 -8.10
N GLU A 440 23.94 -31.01 -7.70
CA GLU A 440 24.32 -32.26 -7.01
C GLU A 440 23.53 -32.45 -5.69
N PHE A 441 23.30 -31.36 -4.96
CA PHE A 441 22.56 -31.41 -3.72
C PHE A 441 21.10 -31.80 -3.94
N ILE A 442 20.45 -31.26 -4.99
CA ILE A 442 19.03 -31.48 -5.31
C ILE A 442 18.78 -32.86 -5.96
N GLU A 443 19.69 -33.34 -6.79
CA GLU A 443 19.55 -34.62 -7.51
C GLU A 443 19.65 -35.86 -6.60
N ASP A 444 20.12 -35.69 -5.36
CA ASP A 444 20.27 -36.79 -4.41
C ASP A 444 18.93 -37.20 -3.75
N ASN A 445 18.62 -38.50 -3.77
CA ASN A 445 17.44 -39.08 -3.11
C ASN A 445 17.36 -38.80 -1.60
N THR A 446 18.45 -38.38 -0.96
CA THR A 446 18.56 -38.04 0.47
C THR A 446 18.59 -36.54 0.74
N PHE A 447 18.26 -35.71 -0.25
CA PHE A 447 18.28 -34.25 -0.21
C PHE A 447 17.75 -33.63 1.10
N PHE A 448 16.54 -34.01 1.56
CA PHE A 448 15.99 -33.45 2.79
C PHE A 448 16.81 -33.81 4.04
N ASN A 449 17.42 -34.99 4.08
CA ASN A 449 18.32 -35.38 5.18
C ASN A 449 19.60 -34.55 5.17
N LYS A 450 20.19 -34.29 4.00
CA LYS A 450 21.35 -33.41 3.87
C LYS A 450 21.02 -31.99 4.31
N PHE A 451 19.86 -31.47 3.90
CA PHE A 451 19.39 -30.14 4.29
C PHE A 451 19.12 -30.05 5.79
N LYS A 452 18.44 -31.05 6.37
CA LYS A 452 18.24 -31.16 7.82
C LYS A 452 19.56 -31.16 8.58
N ASN A 453 20.54 -31.96 8.14
CA ASN A 453 21.85 -32.02 8.77
C ASN A 453 22.61 -30.69 8.68
N LEU A 454 22.52 -29.98 7.54
CA LEU A 454 23.07 -28.64 7.36
C LEU A 454 22.51 -27.68 8.43
N LEU A 455 21.18 -27.62 8.58
CA LEU A 455 20.55 -26.75 9.57
C LEU A 455 20.91 -27.16 11.01
N ILE A 456 20.92 -28.46 11.34
CA ILE A 456 21.29 -28.96 12.67
C ILE A 456 22.70 -28.51 13.04
N ASN A 457 23.67 -28.62 12.12
CA ASN A 457 25.05 -28.22 12.37
C ASN A 457 25.16 -26.72 12.66
N VAL A 458 24.43 -25.89 11.90
CA VAL A 458 24.40 -24.44 12.15
C VAL A 458 23.80 -24.12 13.51
N ILE A 459 22.70 -24.77 13.90
CA ILE A 459 22.06 -24.56 15.21
C ILE A 459 23.00 -24.97 16.35
N ARG A 460 23.72 -26.09 16.21
CA ARG A 460 24.73 -26.54 17.18
C ARG A 460 25.80 -25.47 17.41
N ASN A 461 26.29 -24.87 16.32
CA ASN A 461 27.29 -23.81 16.38
C ASN A 461 26.75 -22.52 17.01
N LEU A 462 25.47 -22.20 16.81
CA LEU A 462 24.85 -21.00 17.37
C LEU A 462 24.54 -21.10 18.87
N ASN A 463 24.13 -22.28 19.36
CA ASN A 463 23.61 -22.42 20.72
C ASN A 463 24.63 -22.95 21.73
N ASN A 464 25.84 -23.35 21.32
CA ASN A 464 26.88 -23.97 22.17
C ASN A 464 26.40 -25.18 23.00
N LYS A 465 25.19 -25.71 22.73
CA LYS A 465 24.55 -26.81 23.44
C LYS A 465 24.52 -28.06 22.56
N LYS A 466 24.78 -29.20 23.19
CA LYS A 466 24.66 -30.55 22.60
C LYS A 466 23.22 -31.07 22.56
N GLU A 467 22.21 -30.22 22.43
CA GLU A 467 20.85 -30.74 22.25
C GLU A 467 20.77 -31.33 20.83
N GLU A 468 20.50 -32.64 20.71
CA GLU A 468 20.54 -33.36 19.43
C GLU A 468 19.21 -33.31 18.67
N ASN A 469 18.13 -32.95 19.36
CA ASN A 469 16.75 -33.16 18.91
C ASN A 469 16.06 -31.88 18.45
N TYR A 470 16.75 -31.04 17.66
CA TYR A 470 16.20 -29.75 17.24
C TYR A 470 14.93 -29.90 16.40
N PHE A 471 14.82 -30.93 15.57
CA PHE A 471 13.75 -31.08 14.59
C PHE A 471 12.93 -32.37 14.77
N ASN A 472 12.97 -33.02 15.94
CA ASN A 472 12.35 -34.35 16.11
C ASN A 472 10.82 -34.29 15.94
N ASN A 473 10.15 -33.26 16.46
CA ASN A 473 8.76 -32.96 16.14
C ASN A 473 8.45 -32.78 14.64
N LEU A 474 9.46 -32.47 13.84
CA LEU A 474 9.35 -32.15 12.42
C LEU A 474 9.83 -33.32 11.54
N GLU A 475 10.30 -34.42 12.13
CA GLU A 475 10.94 -35.54 11.41
C GLU A 475 10.04 -36.27 10.42
N ASN A 476 8.72 -36.17 10.57
CA ASN A 476 7.75 -36.92 9.77
C ASN A 476 6.95 -36.08 8.75
N ASP A 477 7.19 -34.76 8.62
CA ASP A 477 6.44 -33.91 7.70
C ASP A 477 7.32 -33.46 6.51
N ASN A 478 7.35 -34.28 5.44
CA ASN A 478 8.03 -33.95 4.19
C ASN A 478 7.59 -32.60 3.60
N ASN A 479 6.33 -32.18 3.85
CA ASN A 479 5.84 -30.91 3.34
C ASN A 479 6.51 -29.74 4.06
N LEU A 480 6.75 -29.84 5.37
CA LEU A 480 7.45 -28.79 6.10
C LEU A 480 8.89 -28.64 5.65
N TRP A 481 9.61 -29.76 5.47
CA TRP A 481 10.98 -29.73 4.96
C TRP A 481 11.04 -29.13 3.56
N LYS A 482 10.05 -29.40 2.72
CA LYS A 482 9.88 -28.76 1.42
C LYS A 482 9.66 -27.25 1.55
N MET A 483 8.81 -26.78 2.47
CA MET A 483 8.61 -25.34 2.72
C MET A 483 9.89 -24.65 3.19
N LEU A 484 10.61 -25.25 4.15
CA LEU A 484 11.87 -24.72 4.66
C LEU A 484 12.94 -24.68 3.57
N TRP A 485 13.01 -25.73 2.75
CA TRP A 485 13.89 -25.75 1.59
C TRP A 485 13.54 -24.64 0.61
N ASN A 486 12.26 -24.45 0.26
CA ASN A 486 11.85 -23.43 -0.71
C ASN A 486 12.33 -22.03 -0.28
N ILE A 487 12.21 -21.69 1.00
CA ILE A 487 12.74 -20.43 1.54
C ILE A 487 14.26 -20.39 1.42
N PHE A 488 14.95 -21.45 1.85
CA PHE A 488 16.41 -21.51 1.74
C PHE A 488 16.88 -21.36 0.29
N GLU A 489 16.25 -22.06 -0.65
CA GLU A 489 16.58 -22.02 -2.07
C GLU A 489 16.33 -20.64 -2.67
N GLU A 490 15.18 -20.03 -2.38
CA GLU A 490 14.87 -18.67 -2.82
C GLU A 490 15.97 -17.71 -2.36
N LYS A 491 16.36 -17.79 -1.09
CA LYS A 491 17.40 -16.93 -0.52
C LYS A 491 18.78 -17.26 -1.09
N LEU A 492 19.13 -18.53 -1.26
CA LEU A 492 20.36 -18.95 -1.92
C LEU A 492 20.43 -18.39 -3.35
N ASN A 493 19.35 -18.48 -4.12
CA ASN A 493 19.28 -17.92 -5.47
C ASN A 493 19.42 -16.39 -5.46
N ALA A 494 18.74 -15.71 -4.53
CA ALA A 494 18.86 -14.26 -4.37
C ALA A 494 20.29 -13.84 -4.01
N PHE A 495 20.95 -14.61 -3.14
CA PHE A 495 22.35 -14.44 -2.79
C PHE A 495 23.28 -14.58 -3.99
N LEU A 496 23.13 -15.66 -4.77
CA LEU A 496 23.92 -15.90 -5.98
C LEU A 496 23.71 -14.78 -7.02
N LYS A 497 22.47 -14.32 -7.19
CA LYS A 497 22.13 -13.18 -8.05
C LYS A 497 22.80 -11.89 -7.58
N LYS A 498 22.77 -11.60 -6.28
CA LYS A 498 23.39 -10.40 -5.70
C LYS A 498 24.91 -10.38 -5.91
N ILE A 499 25.55 -11.55 -5.82
CA ILE A 499 26.98 -11.72 -6.12
C ILE A 499 27.27 -11.37 -7.59
N ARG A 500 26.41 -11.80 -8.51
CA ARG A 500 26.53 -11.51 -9.95
C ARG A 500 26.46 -10.01 -10.24
N GLU A 501 25.45 -9.31 -9.71
CA GLU A 501 25.14 -7.93 -10.10
C GLU A 501 26.06 -6.87 -9.46
N ASN A 502 26.69 -7.15 -8.33
CA ASN A 502 27.47 -6.15 -7.59
C ASN A 502 28.89 -5.97 -8.14
N ASN A 503 29.09 -5.04 -9.09
CA ASN A 503 30.38 -4.81 -9.74
C ASN A 503 31.39 -4.03 -8.88
N ASP A 504 30.94 -3.22 -7.93
CA ASP A 504 31.79 -2.15 -7.35
C ASP A 504 32.56 -2.53 -6.08
N ASN A 505 32.39 -3.73 -5.52
CA ASN A 505 32.74 -3.98 -4.11
C ASN A 505 33.46 -5.30 -3.80
N ASN A 506 33.90 -6.06 -4.81
CA ASN A 506 34.53 -7.37 -4.62
C ASN A 506 36.04 -7.35 -4.89
N TYR A 507 36.60 -6.15 -4.87
CA TYR A 507 38.00 -5.87 -5.08
C TYR A 507 38.48 -4.97 -3.95
N ALA A 508 39.63 -5.27 -3.41
CA ALA A 508 40.33 -4.38 -2.53
C ALA A 508 41.82 -4.56 -2.74
N ALA A 509 42.54 -3.46 -2.74
CA ALA A 509 43.96 -3.50 -2.99
C ALA A 509 44.72 -2.51 -2.12
N LEU A 510 45.91 -2.95 -1.74
CA LEU A 510 46.87 -2.27 -0.89
C LEU A 510 48.21 -2.25 -1.58
N LYS A 511 48.82 -1.09 -1.76
CA LYS A 511 50.21 -1.00 -2.22
C LYS A 511 51.01 -0.27 -1.15
N PHE A 512 52.05 -0.90 -0.63
CA PHE A 512 52.90 -0.28 0.39
C PHE A 512 54.38 -0.40 0.02
N ASN A 513 55.17 0.58 0.43
CA ASN A 513 56.62 0.52 0.43
C ASN A 513 57.12 1.03 1.79
N ASP A 514 58.44 1.21 1.94
CA ASP A 514 59.03 1.72 3.18
C ASP A 514 58.37 3.06 3.60
N SER A 515 58.12 3.96 2.65
CA SER A 515 57.76 5.36 2.94
C SER A 515 56.27 5.70 2.88
N LYS A 516 55.45 4.92 2.15
CA LYS A 516 54.03 5.25 1.87
C LYS A 516 53.18 4.00 1.69
N THR A 517 51.90 4.16 2.01
CA THR A 517 50.85 3.18 1.75
C THR A 517 49.75 3.79 0.89
N TYR A 518 49.21 3.01 -0.05
CA TYR A 518 48.16 3.38 -1.00
C TYR A 518 47.03 2.36 -0.98
N TYR A 519 45.82 2.81 -1.30
CA TYR A 519 44.60 2.01 -1.21
C TYR A 519 43.72 2.15 -2.45
N GLN A 520 43.03 1.07 -2.81
CA GLN A 520 42.09 1.03 -3.92
C GLN A 520 40.93 0.09 -3.59
N ASP A 521 39.71 0.54 -3.88
CA ASP A 521 38.43 -0.17 -3.66
C ASP A 521 37.83 -0.72 -4.97
N ALA A 522 38.36 -0.32 -6.12
CA ALA A 522 37.95 -0.81 -7.43
C ALA A 522 39.13 -0.85 -8.40
N LYS A 523 39.26 -1.92 -9.18
CA LYS A 523 40.41 -2.28 -10.03
C LYS A 523 40.93 -1.18 -10.98
N ASN A 524 40.08 -0.23 -11.37
CA ASN A 524 40.40 0.81 -12.35
C ASN A 524 40.65 2.21 -11.74
N VAL A 525 40.65 2.35 -10.41
CA VAL A 525 40.84 3.65 -9.74
C VAL A 525 42.32 3.92 -9.48
N LEU A 526 42.80 5.14 -9.72
CA LEU A 526 44.19 5.51 -9.38
C LEU A 526 44.44 5.45 -7.87
N TRP A 527 45.61 4.94 -7.46
CA TRP A 527 46.04 4.70 -6.07
C TRP A 527 46.14 5.96 -5.16
N ASN A 528 45.85 7.14 -5.68
CA ASN A 528 46.13 8.44 -5.04
C ASN A 528 44.94 8.96 -4.20
N SER A 529 44.65 8.34 -3.05
CA SER A 529 43.87 8.97 -1.95
C SER A 529 43.84 8.09 -0.69
N TRP A 530 43.73 8.72 0.49
CA TRP A 530 43.46 8.03 1.76
C TRP A 530 42.00 7.58 1.78
N LYS A 531 41.68 6.47 1.11
CA LYS A 531 40.39 5.82 1.24
C LYS A 531 40.43 4.84 2.41
N ASN A 532 39.34 4.81 3.18
CA ASN A 532 39.18 3.77 4.19
C ASN A 532 39.01 2.43 3.47
N LEU A 533 40.01 1.56 3.56
CA LEU A 533 39.98 0.21 2.99
C LEU A 533 38.92 -0.60 3.74
N LYS A 534 37.76 -0.83 3.12
CA LYS A 534 36.61 -1.51 3.74
C LYS A 534 36.59 -2.98 3.33
N LEU A 535 37.69 -3.69 3.57
CA LEU A 535 37.77 -5.14 3.28
C LEU A 535 36.70 -5.93 4.01
N TRP A 536 36.38 -5.54 5.25
CA TRP A 536 35.29 -6.15 6.01
C TRP A 536 33.91 -6.02 5.33
N LYS A 537 33.74 -5.00 4.46
CA LYS A 537 32.50 -4.83 3.69
C LYS A 537 32.36 -5.83 2.55
N ILE A 538 33.45 -6.44 2.07
CA ILE A 538 33.39 -7.58 1.15
C ILE A 538 32.60 -8.72 1.83
N PHE A 539 32.82 -8.94 3.14
CA PHE A 539 32.15 -9.99 3.92
C PHE A 539 30.69 -9.66 4.28
N SER A 540 30.40 -8.42 4.70
CA SER A 540 29.06 -8.05 5.20
C SER A 540 27.95 -8.02 4.15
N LYS A 541 28.28 -7.89 2.86
CA LYS A 541 27.31 -7.69 1.77
C LYS A 541 26.55 -8.96 1.37
N LEU A 542 26.99 -10.09 1.91
CA LEU A 542 26.45 -11.42 1.69
C LEU A 542 25.28 -11.78 2.63
N LYS A 543 24.98 -10.92 3.61
CA LYS A 543 23.79 -11.11 4.46
C LYS A 543 22.51 -10.87 3.67
N ILE A 544 21.59 -11.81 3.79
CA ILE A 544 20.26 -11.77 3.20
C ILE A 544 19.29 -11.26 4.27
N ASN A 545 18.38 -10.40 3.84
CA ASN A 545 17.31 -9.92 4.68
C ASN A 545 16.09 -10.85 4.59
N PHE A 546 15.49 -11.16 5.73
CA PHE A 546 14.33 -12.06 5.87
C PHE A 546 13.10 -11.32 6.43
N GLU A 547 13.08 -9.99 6.36
CA GLU A 547 12.02 -9.14 6.94
C GLU A 547 10.60 -9.53 6.47
N ASN A 548 10.44 -10.05 5.25
CA ASN A 548 9.11 -10.41 4.71
C ASN A 548 8.62 -11.80 5.15
N GLU A 549 9.51 -12.63 5.67
CA GLU A 549 9.23 -13.99 6.14
C GLU A 549 9.19 -14.07 7.66
N ILE A 550 9.48 -12.98 8.36
CA ILE A 550 9.51 -12.93 9.82
C ILE A 550 8.29 -12.17 10.34
N GLU A 551 7.45 -12.88 11.09
CA GLU A 551 6.27 -12.31 11.74
C GLU A 551 6.54 -12.15 13.24
N ASN A 552 6.10 -11.03 13.82
CA ASN A 552 6.21 -10.80 15.25
C ASN A 552 4.98 -11.38 15.95
N ILE A 553 5.21 -12.36 16.84
CA ILE A 553 4.19 -12.95 17.70
C ILE A 553 4.31 -12.35 19.09
N PHE A 554 3.18 -11.86 19.60
CA PHE A 554 3.08 -11.25 20.93
C PHE A 554 2.61 -12.30 21.94
N TYR A 555 3.28 -12.36 23.09
CA TYR A 555 2.99 -13.34 24.14
C TYR A 555 3.24 -12.79 25.54
N HIS A 556 2.66 -13.44 26.54
CA HIS A 556 2.81 -13.05 27.93
C HIS A 556 3.74 -13.97 28.73
N ASN A 557 4.60 -13.37 29.56
CA ASN A 557 5.75 -14.01 30.23
C ASN A 557 5.46 -15.31 31.02
N LYS A 558 4.29 -15.42 31.64
CA LYS A 558 3.93 -16.55 32.52
C LYS A 558 3.06 -17.62 31.84
N THR A 559 2.76 -17.47 30.53
CA THR A 559 1.88 -18.22 29.61
C THR A 559 0.44 -17.69 29.41
N GLN A 560 0.14 -17.34 28.14
CA GLN A 560 -1.18 -17.11 27.46
C GLN A 560 -1.88 -15.76 27.78
N PRO A 561 -2.25 -14.87 26.81
CA PRO A 561 -2.59 -15.08 25.40
C PRO A 561 -1.44 -14.94 24.37
N LEU A 562 -1.56 -15.70 23.28
CA LEU A 562 -0.75 -15.66 22.08
C LEU A 562 -1.64 -15.23 20.91
N PHE A 563 -1.25 -14.20 20.19
CA PHE A 563 -1.97 -13.82 18.97
C PHE A 563 -1.06 -13.18 17.95
N TYR A 564 -1.49 -13.29 16.71
CA TYR A 564 -0.82 -12.68 15.58
C TYR A 564 -1.84 -11.86 14.78
N LYS A 565 -1.40 -10.74 14.22
CA LYS A 565 -2.20 -9.93 13.31
C LYS A 565 -1.77 -10.30 11.90
N ASN A 566 -2.66 -10.89 11.13
CA ASN A 566 -2.33 -11.33 9.77
C ASN A 566 -2.25 -10.15 8.80
N LYS A 567 -1.86 -10.43 7.54
CA LYS A 567 -1.77 -9.43 6.46
C LYS A 567 -3.08 -8.68 6.18
N ASN A 568 -4.23 -9.28 6.51
CA ASN A 568 -5.55 -8.67 6.34
C ASN A 568 -5.96 -7.82 7.56
N TYR A 569 -5.03 -7.53 8.48
CA TYR A 569 -5.26 -6.82 9.73
C TYR A 569 -6.24 -7.52 10.68
N SER A 570 -6.57 -8.79 10.43
CA SER A 570 -7.40 -9.59 11.33
C SER A 570 -6.53 -10.27 12.38
N PHE A 571 -7.04 -10.31 13.62
CA PHE A 571 -6.37 -10.97 14.72
C PHE A 571 -6.68 -12.46 14.73
N THR A 572 -5.66 -13.28 14.94
CA THR A 572 -5.79 -14.72 15.09
C THR A 572 -5.24 -15.17 16.43
N ASN A 573 -6.09 -15.86 17.19
CA ASN A 573 -5.78 -16.35 18.53
C ASN A 573 -5.01 -17.68 18.44
N LEU A 574 -3.76 -17.67 18.89
CA LEU A 574 -2.88 -18.82 18.92
C LEU A 574 -2.82 -19.48 20.32
N THR A 575 -3.53 -18.90 21.29
CA THR A 575 -3.46 -19.26 22.71
C THR A 575 -3.98 -20.66 22.99
N ASN A 576 -5.09 -21.04 22.33
CA ASN A 576 -5.85 -22.26 22.61
C ASN A 576 -5.34 -23.48 21.84
N LYS A 577 -4.16 -23.39 21.21
CA LYS A 577 -3.60 -24.52 20.46
C LYS A 577 -3.09 -25.58 21.43
N ASN A 578 -3.46 -26.84 21.16
CA ASN A 578 -2.87 -28.00 21.82
C ASN A 578 -1.35 -28.02 21.57
N LYS A 579 -0.56 -27.53 22.52
CA LYS A 579 0.91 -27.62 22.48
C LYS A 579 1.32 -29.08 22.59
N LYS A 580 1.75 -29.69 21.48
CA LYS A 580 2.12 -31.12 21.48
C LYS A 580 3.42 -31.42 22.23
N SER A 581 4.36 -30.49 22.39
CA SER A 581 5.53 -30.74 23.26
C SER A 581 6.30 -29.48 23.68
N ASN A 582 7.24 -29.67 24.62
CA ASN A 582 8.14 -28.64 25.17
C ASN A 582 9.36 -28.32 24.27
N GLU A 583 9.33 -28.73 23.00
CA GLU A 583 10.48 -28.79 22.09
C GLU A 583 11.00 -27.44 21.55
N TYR A 584 12.09 -27.53 20.80
CA TYR A 584 12.92 -26.41 20.34
C TYR A 584 12.25 -25.55 19.27
N PHE A 585 11.41 -26.15 18.43
CA PHE A 585 10.52 -25.48 17.50
C PHE A 585 9.07 -25.86 17.80
N ASP A 586 8.18 -24.86 17.82
CA ASP A 586 6.74 -25.07 18.00
C ASP A 586 5.99 -24.57 16.75
N PHE A 587 5.07 -25.39 16.27
CA PHE A 587 4.34 -25.18 15.04
C PHE A 587 2.94 -24.65 15.32
N ILE A 588 2.57 -23.62 14.59
CA ILE A 588 1.32 -22.90 14.80
C ILE A 588 0.45 -23.06 13.53
N LYS A 589 -0.35 -24.14 13.44
CA LYS A 589 -1.33 -24.38 12.33
C LYS A 589 -2.57 -23.52 12.51
N GLN A 590 -2.90 -22.66 11.57
CA GLN A 590 -4.05 -21.76 11.71
C GLN A 590 -5.39 -22.51 11.87
N ASP A 591 -5.53 -23.68 11.27
CA ASP A 591 -6.79 -24.46 11.28
C ASP A 591 -7.02 -25.28 12.57
N ASP A 592 -5.97 -25.52 13.35
CA ASP A 592 -6.03 -26.23 14.64
C ASP A 592 -6.59 -25.33 15.78
N ILE A 593 -7.01 -24.09 15.48
CA ILE A 593 -7.56 -23.10 16.43
C ILE A 593 -9.01 -23.43 16.86
N SER A 594 -9.52 -24.59 16.45
CA SER A 594 -10.94 -24.96 16.55
C SER A 594 -11.37 -25.53 17.91
N GLU A 595 -10.46 -25.97 18.78
CA GLU A 595 -10.81 -26.37 20.16
C GLU A 595 -10.61 -25.22 21.15
N ILE A 596 -11.51 -24.24 21.06
CA ILE A 596 -11.73 -23.26 22.13
C ILE A 596 -12.08 -24.05 23.39
N LYS A 597 -11.28 -23.90 24.47
CA LYS A 597 -11.58 -24.48 25.78
C LYS A 597 -12.98 -24.02 26.19
N ASN A 598 -13.88 -24.99 26.16
CA ASN A 598 -15.31 -24.77 26.12
C ASN A 598 -15.74 -24.43 27.55
N ASN A 599 -16.22 -23.21 27.80
CA ASN A 599 -16.99 -22.90 29.01
C ASN A 599 -18.38 -23.54 28.86
N ARG A 600 -18.39 -24.85 28.58
CA ARG A 600 -19.50 -25.61 27.99
C ARG A 600 -20.71 -25.54 28.89
N GLU A 601 -20.51 -25.59 30.19
CA GLU A 601 -21.56 -25.48 31.20
C GLU A 601 -22.21 -24.08 31.19
N PHE A 602 -21.43 -23.01 31.06
CA PHE A 602 -21.96 -21.65 30.96
C PHE A 602 -22.64 -21.40 29.61
N ILE A 603 -22.04 -21.88 28.52
CA ILE A 603 -22.63 -21.77 27.18
C ILE A 603 -23.95 -22.54 27.11
N GLU A 604 -23.95 -23.77 27.64
CA GLU A 604 -25.14 -24.59 27.71
C GLU A 604 -26.18 -23.96 28.63
N SER A 605 -25.80 -23.38 29.78
CA SER A 605 -26.75 -22.68 30.66
C SER A 605 -27.39 -21.47 29.98
N GLN A 606 -26.63 -20.68 29.20
CA GLN A 606 -27.17 -19.57 28.41
C GLN A 606 -28.09 -20.04 27.29
N LYS A 607 -27.73 -21.13 26.60
CA LYS A 607 -28.60 -21.76 25.57
C LYS A 607 -29.90 -22.29 26.16
N GLN A 608 -29.82 -23.00 27.29
CA GLN A 608 -30.99 -23.50 28.00
C GLN A 608 -31.87 -22.37 28.53
N PHE A 609 -31.27 -21.31 29.06
CA PHE A 609 -31.98 -20.09 29.45
C PHE A 609 -32.77 -19.50 28.26
N ALA A 610 -32.12 -19.31 27.12
CA ALA A 610 -32.75 -18.77 25.92
C ALA A 610 -33.89 -19.64 25.40
N LEU A 611 -33.69 -20.97 25.37
CA LEU A 611 -34.70 -21.94 24.97
C LEU A 611 -35.91 -21.90 25.90
N ASN A 612 -35.70 -21.93 27.22
CA ASN A 612 -36.76 -21.87 28.23
C ASN A 612 -37.57 -20.57 28.14
N ARG A 613 -36.91 -19.46 27.80
CA ARG A 613 -37.52 -18.13 27.69
C ARG A 613 -38.01 -17.79 26.27
N LYS A 614 -37.87 -18.71 25.29
CA LYS A 614 -38.29 -18.53 23.89
C LYS A 614 -37.69 -17.28 23.24
N ILE A 615 -36.42 -17.02 23.55
CA ILE A 615 -35.65 -15.89 23.05
C ILE A 615 -35.13 -16.26 21.64
N ASN A 616 -35.64 -15.58 20.60
CA ASN A 616 -35.49 -15.99 19.19
C ASN A 616 -34.09 -15.86 18.58
N PHE A 617 -33.09 -15.33 19.30
CA PHE A 617 -31.75 -15.14 18.74
C PHE A 617 -30.71 -15.16 19.86
N ILE A 618 -29.88 -16.20 19.87
CA ILE A 618 -28.53 -16.08 20.40
C ILE A 618 -27.70 -15.76 19.16
N ASP A 619 -26.85 -14.75 19.25
CA ASP A 619 -25.96 -14.41 18.15
C ASP A 619 -25.24 -15.69 17.68
N ASN A 620 -25.57 -16.14 16.47
CA ASN A 620 -25.12 -17.41 15.90
C ASN A 620 -23.61 -17.39 15.58
N TYR A 621 -22.85 -16.44 16.10
CA TYR A 621 -21.39 -16.48 16.02
C TYR A 621 -20.88 -17.63 16.88
N SER A 622 -20.70 -18.73 16.18
CA SER A 622 -19.97 -19.96 16.47
C SER A 622 -18.53 -19.78 17.00
N ASN A 623 -18.09 -18.59 17.39
CA ASN A 623 -16.72 -18.29 17.80
C ASN A 623 -16.70 -17.67 19.20
N TYR A 624 -16.78 -18.53 20.22
CA TYR A 624 -16.47 -18.17 21.59
C TYR A 624 -14.99 -17.77 21.70
N PHE A 625 -14.67 -16.51 21.97
CA PHE A 625 -13.28 -16.09 22.03
C PHE A 625 -12.73 -16.27 23.44
N TYR A 626 -12.23 -17.47 23.73
CA TYR A 626 -11.52 -17.73 24.98
C TYR A 626 -10.02 -17.46 24.81
N LEU A 627 -9.44 -16.68 25.71
CA LEU A 627 -8.01 -16.58 25.94
C LEU A 627 -7.67 -17.37 27.21
N GLU A 628 -6.99 -18.49 27.05
CA GLU A 628 -6.52 -19.29 28.18
C GLU A 628 -5.66 -18.43 29.14
N ASN A 629 -5.79 -18.69 30.44
CA ASN A 629 -5.12 -17.98 31.56
C ASN A 629 -5.45 -16.49 31.74
N LEU A 630 -6.42 -15.91 31.02
CA LEU A 630 -7.04 -14.67 31.46
C LEU A 630 -8.12 -14.97 32.50
N GLU A 631 -8.08 -14.24 33.61
CA GLU A 631 -9.11 -14.33 34.64
C GLU A 631 -10.45 -13.85 34.06
N THR A 632 -11.47 -14.69 34.26
CA THR A 632 -12.83 -14.39 33.83
C THR A 632 -13.68 -14.13 35.05
N PHE A 633 -14.47 -13.07 35.00
CA PHE A 633 -15.37 -12.67 36.05
C PHE A 633 -16.79 -12.89 35.57
N LYS A 634 -17.58 -13.61 36.38
CA LYS A 634 -19.02 -13.74 36.16
C LYS A 634 -19.69 -12.55 36.80
N TYR A 635 -20.42 -11.79 35.99
CA TYR A 635 -21.26 -10.69 36.45
C TYR A 635 -22.69 -10.90 35.97
N LYS A 636 -23.64 -10.33 36.69
CA LYS A 636 -25.04 -10.29 36.32
C LYS A 636 -25.34 -9.02 35.55
N ASN A 637 -25.90 -9.14 34.36
CA ASN A 637 -26.26 -8.00 33.51
C ASN A 637 -27.70 -8.12 33.00
N PHE A 638 -28.32 -6.97 32.74
CA PHE A 638 -29.58 -6.94 31.99
C PHE A 638 -29.38 -7.38 30.53
N ILE A 639 -30.29 -8.20 30.00
CA ILE A 639 -30.42 -8.50 28.58
C ILE A 639 -30.73 -7.20 27.82
N GLN A 640 -30.07 -6.98 26.69
CA GLN A 640 -30.34 -5.83 25.83
C GLN A 640 -31.21 -6.23 24.63
N TYR A 641 -32.29 -5.48 24.40
CA TYR A 641 -33.05 -5.55 23.16
C TYR A 641 -32.35 -4.70 22.10
N LYS A 642 -32.14 -5.27 20.92
CA LYS A 642 -31.76 -4.54 19.71
C LYS A 642 -32.72 -4.92 18.61
N GLU A 643 -33.46 -3.95 18.09
CA GLU A 643 -34.37 -4.15 16.97
C GLU A 643 -33.53 -4.42 15.71
N SER A 644 -33.26 -5.69 15.40
CA SER A 644 -32.79 -6.08 14.07
C SER A 644 -34.00 -6.18 13.14
N SER A 645 -33.78 -6.28 11.83
CA SER A 645 -34.84 -6.51 10.83
C SER A 645 -35.75 -7.72 11.14
N ASN A 646 -35.34 -8.58 12.09
CA ASN A 646 -36.05 -9.78 12.50
C ASN A 646 -36.49 -9.76 13.99
N GLY A 647 -36.31 -8.65 14.72
CA GLY A 647 -36.74 -8.50 16.12
C GLY A 647 -35.97 -9.36 17.15
N SER A 648 -34.70 -9.62 16.90
CA SER A 648 -33.85 -10.53 17.70
C SER A 648 -33.38 -9.97 19.04
N TYR A 649 -33.31 -10.82 20.07
CA TYR A 649 -32.66 -10.53 21.35
C TYR A 649 -31.13 -10.70 21.27
N GLN A 650 -30.35 -10.13 22.21
CA GLN A 650 -28.92 -10.40 22.35
C GLN A 650 -28.57 -10.73 23.80
N LEU A 651 -27.95 -11.89 24.03
CA LEU A 651 -27.58 -12.35 25.39
C LEU A 651 -26.21 -11.86 25.89
N ASN A 652 -25.43 -11.10 25.11
CA ASN A 652 -24.06 -10.72 25.48
C ASN A 652 -23.77 -9.24 25.22
N ASN A 653 -23.85 -8.43 26.27
CA ASN A 653 -23.67 -6.98 26.21
C ASN A 653 -22.28 -6.50 26.69
N SER A 654 -21.91 -5.28 26.34
CA SER A 654 -20.71 -4.61 26.84
C SER A 654 -20.89 -4.18 28.30
N TYR A 655 -19.77 -4.09 29.04
CA TYR A 655 -19.78 -3.73 30.46
C TYR A 655 -20.32 -2.32 30.70
N SER A 656 -21.17 -2.16 31.72
CA SER A 656 -21.61 -0.85 32.21
C SER A 656 -21.76 -0.89 33.72
N SER A 657 -21.09 0.01 34.43
CA SER A 657 -21.17 0.07 35.91
C SER A 657 -22.58 0.29 36.46
N LEU A 658 -23.50 0.81 35.65
CA LEU A 658 -24.90 1.01 36.00
C LEU A 658 -25.78 -0.25 35.85
N LYS A 659 -25.35 -1.19 35.00
CA LYS A 659 -26.17 -2.34 34.58
C LYS A 659 -25.45 -3.68 34.76
N THR A 660 -24.30 -3.67 35.43
CA THR A 660 -23.46 -4.82 35.71
C THR A 660 -23.29 -4.97 37.21
N PHE A 661 -23.66 -6.14 37.72
CA PHE A 661 -23.74 -6.45 39.15
C PHE A 661 -22.87 -7.66 39.47
N LYS A 662 -22.26 -7.68 40.64
CA LYS A 662 -21.44 -8.82 41.08
C LYS A 662 -22.27 -10.04 41.45
N ASP A 663 -23.40 -9.81 42.10
CA ASP A 663 -24.26 -10.85 42.66
C ASP A 663 -25.69 -10.34 42.86
N ASP A 664 -26.55 -11.22 43.37
CA ASP A 664 -27.95 -10.89 43.69
C ASP A 664 -28.10 -9.83 44.78
N THR A 665 -27.09 -9.62 45.63
CA THR A 665 -27.12 -8.56 46.66
C THR A 665 -27.00 -7.20 45.99
N GLU A 666 -26.06 -7.03 45.05
CA GLU A 666 -25.91 -5.79 44.27
C GLU A 666 -27.14 -5.54 43.38
N VAL A 667 -27.70 -6.59 42.76
CA VAL A 667 -28.98 -6.50 42.02
C VAL A 667 -30.10 -5.99 42.93
N ASN A 668 -30.31 -6.63 44.08
CA ASN A 668 -31.38 -6.25 45.00
C ASN A 668 -31.18 -4.83 45.57
N ALA A 669 -29.94 -4.45 45.89
CA ALA A 669 -29.61 -3.09 46.32
C ALA A 669 -29.86 -2.07 45.20
N TYR A 670 -29.56 -2.41 43.94
CA TYR A 670 -29.88 -1.55 42.80
C TYR A 670 -31.39 -1.40 42.60
N LEU A 671 -32.15 -2.50 42.63
CA LEU A 671 -33.61 -2.48 42.51
C LEU A 671 -34.27 -1.73 43.67
N LYS A 672 -33.74 -1.88 44.88
CA LYS A 672 -34.16 -1.10 46.06
C LYS A 672 -33.89 0.39 45.86
N ARG A 673 -32.72 0.77 45.35
CA ARG A 673 -32.40 2.18 45.00
C ARG A 673 -33.27 2.74 43.88
N ILE A 674 -33.65 1.94 42.88
CA ILE A 674 -34.62 2.37 41.86
C ILE A 674 -35.98 2.67 42.52
N LYS A 675 -36.41 1.83 43.48
CA LYS A 675 -37.67 1.99 44.22
C LYS A 675 -37.65 3.15 45.21
N GLU A 676 -36.54 3.37 45.92
CA GLU A 676 -36.45 4.26 47.08
C GLU A 676 -35.72 5.58 46.78
N ASP A 677 -34.60 5.53 46.05
CA ASP A 677 -33.67 6.67 45.87
C ASP A 677 -33.86 7.42 44.54
N GLY A 678 -34.77 6.96 43.67
CA GLY A 678 -35.16 7.70 42.47
C GLY A 678 -34.14 7.70 41.33
N ILE A 679 -33.24 6.72 41.24
CA ILE A 679 -32.39 6.51 40.05
C ILE A 679 -33.29 6.46 38.80
N LEU A 680 -33.14 7.44 37.91
CA LEU A 680 -34.02 7.62 36.76
C LEU A 680 -33.65 6.62 35.65
N PRO A 681 -34.65 6.00 34.98
CA PRO A 681 -34.43 5.26 33.76
C PRO A 681 -33.72 6.12 32.71
N GLU A 682 -33.02 5.48 31.77
CA GLU A 682 -32.32 6.20 30.70
C GLU A 682 -33.32 7.11 29.98
N THR A 683 -33.01 8.41 29.98
CA THR A 683 -33.83 9.38 29.27
C THR A 683 -33.26 9.54 27.88
N ARG A 684 -34.07 9.27 26.87
CA ARG A 684 -33.78 9.71 25.50
C ARG A 684 -34.90 10.61 25.04
N TYR A 685 -34.53 11.62 24.28
CA TYR A 685 -35.51 12.45 23.61
C TYR A 685 -35.74 11.84 22.23
N THR A 686 -37.00 11.72 21.84
CA THR A 686 -37.38 11.23 20.52
C THR A 686 -38.38 12.17 19.90
N ILE A 687 -38.40 12.22 18.57
CA ILE A 687 -39.34 13.03 17.81
C ILE A 687 -40.48 12.10 17.38
N VAL A 688 -41.57 12.11 18.13
CA VAL A 688 -42.69 11.19 17.88
C VAL A 688 -43.33 11.49 16.54
N GLY A 689 -43.49 10.44 15.74
CA GLY A 689 -44.14 10.51 14.43
C GLY A 689 -43.27 11.09 13.33
N LEU A 690 -42.01 11.49 13.60
CA LEU A 690 -41.12 12.03 12.58
C LEU A 690 -40.81 11.00 11.50
N GLU A 691 -40.42 9.78 11.90
CA GLU A 691 -40.15 8.68 10.96
C GLU A 691 -41.36 8.38 10.08
N SER A 692 -42.53 8.15 10.66
CA SER A 692 -43.77 7.92 9.90
C SER A 692 -44.13 9.11 8.99
N THR A 693 -43.88 10.34 9.44
CA THR A 693 -44.14 11.55 8.66
C THR A 693 -43.18 11.66 7.47
N LEU A 694 -41.89 11.38 7.68
CA LEU A 694 -40.88 11.38 6.64
C LEU A 694 -41.13 10.26 5.62
N ASP A 695 -41.40 9.04 6.09
CA ASP A 695 -41.73 7.90 5.22
C ASP A 695 -43.00 8.13 4.40
N SER A 696 -44.05 8.68 5.01
CA SER A 696 -45.28 9.05 4.28
C SER A 696 -45.06 10.11 3.21
N ASN A 697 -43.97 10.88 3.31
CA ASN A 697 -43.54 11.88 2.33
C ASN A 697 -42.37 11.40 1.46
N GLY A 698 -42.03 10.09 1.50
CA GLY A 698 -41.04 9.46 0.63
C GLY A 698 -39.58 9.64 1.08
N ILE A 699 -39.33 10.05 2.33
CA ILE A 699 -38.00 10.27 2.91
C ILE A 699 -37.68 9.13 3.89
N LYS A 700 -36.79 8.20 3.51
CA LYS A 700 -36.42 7.04 4.34
C LYS A 700 -35.33 7.36 5.36
N MET A 701 -35.47 6.85 6.58
CA MET A 701 -34.51 7.02 7.68
C MET A 701 -33.90 5.70 8.19
N LEU A 702 -32.74 5.79 8.85
CA LEU A 702 -32.17 4.73 9.68
C LEU A 702 -32.49 5.06 11.17
N LEU A 703 -33.26 4.19 11.83
CA LEU A 703 -33.76 4.35 13.20
C LEU A 703 -32.66 4.65 14.25
N ASP A 704 -31.48 4.07 14.06
CA ASP A 704 -30.34 4.16 14.99
C ASP A 704 -29.78 5.60 15.14
N GLU A 705 -30.10 6.51 14.22
CA GLU A 705 -29.59 7.89 14.21
C GLU A 705 -30.48 8.90 14.97
N LEU A 706 -31.65 8.49 15.49
CA LEU A 706 -32.63 9.39 16.13
C LEU A 706 -32.65 9.34 17.68
N GLY A 707 -31.80 8.52 18.30
CA GLY A 707 -31.69 8.44 19.75
C GLY A 707 -30.69 9.47 20.30
N PHE A 708 -31.15 10.47 21.04
CA PHE A 708 -30.26 11.47 21.64
C PHE A 708 -30.45 11.56 23.16
N ASN A 709 -29.33 11.65 23.86
CA ASN A 709 -29.27 11.69 25.32
C ASN A 709 -29.59 13.09 25.89
N ASP A 710 -29.74 14.11 25.04
CA ASP A 710 -29.89 15.51 25.44
C ASP A 710 -30.80 16.27 24.46
N PRO A 711 -31.80 17.05 24.93
CA PRO A 711 -32.75 17.72 24.05
C PRO A 711 -32.08 18.86 23.28
N SER A 712 -31.05 19.52 23.82
CA SER A 712 -30.31 20.55 23.08
C SER A 712 -29.55 19.96 21.89
N THR A 713 -29.06 18.73 22.05
CA THR A 713 -28.43 17.94 20.99
C THR A 713 -29.43 17.56 19.91
N ILE A 714 -30.69 17.25 20.27
CA ILE A 714 -31.77 17.11 19.30
C ILE A 714 -31.96 18.41 18.56
N THR A 715 -32.24 19.52 19.26
CA THR A 715 -32.56 20.82 18.67
C THR A 715 -31.41 21.40 17.82
N ASN A 716 -30.17 20.99 18.04
CA ASN A 716 -29.03 21.46 17.25
C ASN A 716 -28.68 20.55 16.07
N ASN A 717 -28.93 19.23 16.15
CA ASN A 717 -28.52 18.29 15.10
C ASN A 717 -29.66 17.86 14.16
N TYR A 718 -30.92 17.90 14.61
CA TYR A 718 -32.06 17.48 13.79
C TYR A 718 -32.24 18.33 12.52
N ARG A 719 -31.97 19.64 12.59
CA ARG A 719 -31.98 20.54 11.43
C ARG A 719 -30.94 20.13 10.41
N ILE A 720 -29.74 19.73 10.85
CA ILE A 720 -28.66 19.28 9.98
C ILE A 720 -29.03 17.96 9.29
N ILE A 721 -29.68 17.04 10.02
CA ILE A 721 -30.15 15.76 9.47
C ILE A 721 -31.24 16.02 8.42
N LEU A 722 -32.27 16.80 8.75
CA LEU A 722 -33.37 17.09 7.83
C LEU A 722 -32.99 17.99 6.67
N GLN A 723 -32.03 18.90 6.84
CA GLN A 723 -31.45 19.67 5.75
C GLN A 723 -30.74 18.78 4.72
N LYS A 724 -30.18 17.64 5.16
CA LYS A 724 -29.57 16.65 4.27
C LYS A 724 -30.61 15.72 3.63
N LEU A 725 -31.72 15.45 4.31
CA LEU A 725 -32.77 14.54 3.84
C LEU A 725 -33.80 15.23 2.93
N ILE A 726 -34.18 16.48 3.20
CA ILE A 726 -35.12 17.28 2.40
C ILE A 726 -34.35 17.90 1.23
N LEU A 727 -34.36 17.18 0.11
CA LEU A 727 -33.71 17.62 -1.13
C LEU A 727 -34.63 18.57 -1.93
N PRO A 728 -34.05 19.44 -2.79
CA PRO A 728 -34.83 20.24 -3.73
C PRO A 728 -35.69 19.34 -4.62
N SER A 729 -36.90 19.81 -4.93
CA SER A 729 -37.80 19.16 -5.87
C SER A 729 -37.13 18.95 -7.22
N THR A 730 -37.31 17.76 -7.77
CA THR A 730 -36.93 17.42 -9.14
C THR A 730 -38.05 17.76 -10.14
N GLU A 731 -39.23 18.14 -9.66
CA GLU A 731 -40.43 18.36 -10.48
C GLU A 731 -40.76 19.84 -10.67
N LYS A 732 -40.47 20.66 -9.65
CA LYS A 732 -40.85 22.07 -9.59
C LYS A 732 -39.65 22.96 -9.28
N ILE A 733 -39.72 24.19 -9.75
CA ILE A 733 -38.73 25.22 -9.45
C ILE A 733 -39.41 26.58 -9.34
N PHE A 734 -38.86 27.46 -8.53
CA PHE A 734 -39.33 28.84 -8.50
C PHE A 734 -38.55 29.71 -9.47
N TYR A 735 -39.25 30.54 -10.21
CA TYR A 735 -38.69 31.52 -11.13
C TYR A 735 -39.07 32.93 -10.69
N LEU A 736 -38.09 33.82 -10.63
CA LEU A 736 -38.25 35.20 -10.19
C LEU A 736 -38.36 36.13 -11.39
N ASP A 737 -39.48 36.84 -11.50
CA ASP A 737 -39.63 37.88 -12.53
C ASP A 737 -40.36 39.09 -11.96
N ASN A 738 -39.75 40.28 -12.08
CA ASN A 738 -40.27 41.55 -11.58
C ASN A 738 -40.78 41.48 -10.12
N ASP A 739 -39.94 40.97 -9.21
CA ASP A 739 -40.22 40.75 -7.78
C ASP A 739 -41.36 39.76 -7.46
N HIS A 740 -41.95 39.13 -8.48
CA HIS A 740 -42.93 38.06 -8.33
C HIS A 740 -42.28 36.70 -8.49
N LYS A 741 -42.82 35.72 -7.77
CA LYS A 741 -42.28 34.37 -7.68
C LYS A 741 -43.27 33.37 -8.28
N TYR A 742 -42.85 32.69 -9.33
CA TYR A 742 -43.67 31.76 -10.10
C TYR A 742 -43.21 30.33 -9.87
N LEU A 743 -44.13 29.40 -9.62
CA LEU A 743 -43.81 27.98 -9.46
C LEU A 743 -43.97 27.26 -10.80
N LEU A 744 -42.87 26.86 -11.41
CA LEU A 744 -42.83 26.24 -12.73
C LEU A 744 -42.54 24.74 -12.64
N ASP A 745 -42.99 23.99 -13.64
CA ASP A 745 -42.50 22.63 -13.91
C ASP A 745 -41.02 22.70 -14.31
N LEU A 746 -40.17 21.84 -13.75
CA LEU A 746 -38.77 21.69 -14.10
C LEU A 746 -38.59 20.91 -15.42
N LYS A 747 -39.30 21.31 -16.48
CA LYS A 747 -39.20 20.72 -17.83
C LYS A 747 -38.60 21.72 -18.80
N TYR A 748 -37.50 21.31 -19.44
CA TYR A 748 -36.77 22.12 -20.41
C TYR A 748 -37.13 21.73 -21.84
N PHE A 749 -37.29 22.73 -22.71
CA PHE A 749 -37.53 22.49 -24.13
C PHE A 749 -37.29 23.76 -24.97
N ASN A 750 -37.12 23.58 -26.27
CA ASN A 750 -36.93 24.67 -27.21
C ASN A 750 -38.24 25.03 -27.93
N LEU A 751 -38.43 26.33 -28.21
CA LEU A 751 -39.53 26.83 -29.03
C LEU A 751 -39.00 27.72 -30.17
N TRP A 752 -39.57 27.50 -31.36
CA TRP A 752 -39.37 28.32 -32.54
C TRP A 752 -40.15 29.62 -32.39
N ASN A 753 -39.52 30.76 -32.64
CA ASN A 753 -40.17 32.05 -32.47
C ASN A 753 -39.81 33.02 -33.59
N ILE A 754 -40.76 33.89 -33.93
CA ILE A 754 -40.56 34.97 -34.90
C ILE A 754 -41.12 36.25 -34.33
N LYS A 755 -40.42 37.36 -34.60
CA LYS A 755 -40.89 38.70 -34.25
C LYS A 755 -41.33 39.42 -35.53
N ILE A 756 -42.58 39.88 -35.56
CA ILE A 756 -43.16 40.65 -36.67
C ILE A 756 -43.92 41.83 -36.07
N ASN A 757 -43.67 43.07 -36.55
CA ASN A 757 -44.37 44.27 -36.07
C ASN A 757 -44.29 44.46 -34.55
N ASN A 758 -43.09 44.22 -34.00
CA ASN A 758 -42.80 44.25 -32.56
C ASN A 758 -43.48 43.20 -31.67
N GLU A 759 -44.35 42.34 -32.18
CA GLU A 759 -44.91 41.20 -31.45
C GLU A 759 -44.08 39.93 -31.67
N LYS A 760 -43.86 39.16 -30.60
CA LYS A 760 -43.10 37.90 -30.63
C LYS A 760 -44.05 36.72 -30.51
N TYR A 761 -43.99 35.81 -31.47
CA TYR A 761 -44.84 34.61 -31.53
C TYR A 761 -43.99 33.36 -31.35
N HIS A 762 -44.50 32.37 -30.62
CA HIS A 762 -43.76 31.18 -30.21
C HIS A 762 -44.52 29.91 -30.64
N PHE A 763 -43.79 28.91 -31.11
CA PHE A 763 -44.32 27.68 -31.71
C PHE A 763 -43.42 26.50 -31.37
N GLU A 764 -44.01 25.31 -31.35
CA GLU A 764 -43.30 24.08 -30.98
C GLU A 764 -42.40 23.50 -32.08
N SER A 765 -42.68 23.82 -33.35
CA SER A 765 -42.01 23.20 -34.49
C SER A 765 -41.85 24.18 -35.65
N SER A 766 -40.87 23.88 -36.52
CA SER A 766 -40.65 24.62 -37.77
C SER A 766 -41.86 24.57 -38.71
N GLN A 767 -42.63 23.48 -38.70
CA GLN A 767 -43.82 23.34 -39.54
C GLN A 767 -44.96 24.25 -39.06
N ALA A 768 -45.18 24.33 -37.75
CA ALA A 768 -46.22 25.20 -37.16
C ALA A 768 -45.93 26.69 -37.44
N ILE A 769 -44.69 27.13 -37.19
CA ILE A 769 -44.30 28.51 -37.48
C ILE A 769 -44.34 28.82 -38.99
N THR A 770 -44.02 27.85 -39.85
CA THR A 770 -44.14 28.03 -41.31
C THR A 770 -45.60 28.19 -41.73
N LYS A 771 -46.52 27.38 -41.18
CA LYS A 771 -47.96 27.51 -41.45
C LYS A 771 -48.51 28.86 -40.97
N PHE A 772 -48.06 29.31 -39.80
CA PHE A 772 -48.37 30.64 -39.29
C PHE A 772 -47.86 31.74 -40.24
N ILE A 773 -46.59 31.69 -40.66
CA ILE A 773 -46.01 32.66 -41.62
C ILE A 773 -46.80 32.66 -42.93
N ILE A 774 -47.19 31.48 -43.44
CA ILE A 774 -47.97 31.36 -44.67
C ILE A 774 -49.32 32.07 -44.53
N ASN A 775 -50.05 31.77 -43.45
CA ASN A 775 -51.34 32.39 -43.18
C ASN A 775 -51.20 33.89 -42.97
N TYR A 776 -50.19 34.32 -42.21
CA TYR A 776 -49.91 35.72 -41.94
C TYR A 776 -49.68 36.52 -43.22
N VAL A 777 -48.81 36.04 -44.11
CA VAL A 777 -48.53 36.70 -45.38
C VAL A 777 -49.74 36.62 -46.31
N ASN A 778 -50.50 35.52 -46.32
CA ASN A 778 -51.69 35.44 -47.16
C ASN A 778 -52.77 36.46 -46.78
N LEU A 779 -52.94 36.68 -45.47
CA LEU A 779 -53.90 37.64 -44.93
C LEU A 779 -53.42 39.09 -45.10
N ASN A 780 -52.12 39.34 -44.93
CA ASN A 780 -51.60 40.71 -44.82
C ASN A 780 -50.89 41.22 -46.08
N ALA A 781 -50.38 40.35 -46.96
CA ALA A 781 -49.74 40.79 -48.20
C ALA A 781 -50.78 41.10 -49.28
N LYS A 782 -50.81 42.36 -49.74
CA LYS A 782 -51.77 42.84 -50.75
C LYS A 782 -51.10 42.98 -52.12
N PRO A 783 -51.78 42.57 -53.20
CA PRO A 783 -51.26 42.76 -54.54
C PRO A 783 -51.27 44.23 -54.97
N ILE A 784 -50.21 44.70 -55.59
CA ILE A 784 -50.12 46.04 -56.19
C ILE A 784 -50.61 45.94 -57.64
N THR A 785 -51.84 46.38 -57.90
CA THR A 785 -52.41 46.46 -59.25
C THR A 785 -52.32 47.91 -59.77
N ARG A 786 -51.59 48.14 -60.88
CA ARG A 786 -51.59 49.44 -61.59
C ARG A 786 -52.96 49.63 -62.25
N GLY A 787 -53.73 50.60 -61.74
CA GLY A 787 -55.16 50.75 -62.01
C GLY A 787 -55.54 51.15 -63.44
N VAL A 788 -56.80 50.87 -63.77
CA VAL A 788 -57.57 51.59 -64.79
C VAL A 788 -58.94 51.90 -64.18
N LYS A 789 -59.38 53.16 -64.40
CA LYS A 789 -60.54 53.84 -63.85
C LYS A 789 -61.87 53.10 -63.99
#